data_AF-A0A550CFG9-F1
#
_entry.id   AF-A0A550CFG9-F1
#
_cell.length_a   1.000
_cell.length_b   1.000
_cell.length_c   1.000
_cell.angle_alpha   90.00
_cell.angle_beta   90.00
_cell.angle_gamma   90.00
#
_symmetry.space_group_name_H-M   'P 1'
#
loop_
_entity.id
_entity.type
_entity.pdbx_description
1 polymer ?
#
loop_
_entity_poly.entity_id
_entity_poly.type
_entity_poly.pdbx_seq_one_letter_code
_entity_poly.pdbx_strand_id
1 'polypeptide(L)'
;MDSDDETTHIYLSRKIDNTGLVAEWPDHCRREPPLKLHAEEIDDILQHHYTSCFDARDAARKARSAPNNDAEVIAKEEAEALRYADETCVSLVGIWQTRCFFDTLAGFHKGDLDLSGRHLSRYKILQERLIAMMFDLSSLSGKYKISTRMTTEWDIMQMKEVPCEVPAYEFDPPGLWDDFEAKWHIGPSINFGVLTSYIKDFFGLTQRQQLRLQYLCLVDLPPEILDHIMSLSPVHDRRRWSMTCKLLREHALAKSYEIFDYRLSLYETDFDIEAHPDDEGYDDEVAAFVQKVALSQRDALRKRMRRVAKRQDVLSKIRVLRFSEDWTSDAWRWSGRSYTDFISPLIHALNTHIRISPLAELTYRTRYLYAPTWQAIVQSSSLRTLVLCTTLPVHPNWTHARNVVNLDLMLSQATRPNFLWDIITACPSALSVRVQGSSEHGIYIPITVFSPRAHNPLKHIRRLDLQDLIAESLLVLATAIEAVGCIPLTHLAVSTAKSHIKKDIAVVLVRSLRRAEHLLVLRIDGLQYAKPDILALIGECVPHIEALVLQHQASKYFKNRAAYWPCPAHEYAPCLSAFPHLRHLGLNMRIFDALYTPHAVTYLESDYVGAEDWYEKAIAEWRREDPSKHDMDEHPRSIDHISTNAARATVRLFAIHGVALRTVSLHNADLSLPFFAMGIDRDGEGRPILRDKFEDDEREEAGYAVGSLIHSKWMFDECQTRDVLDL
;
A
#
# COMPACT_ATOMS: atom_id res chain seq x y z
N MET A 1 18.52 -25.95 -4.44
CA MET A 1 17.46 -24.95 -4.68
C MET A 1 17.60 -23.99 -3.53
N ASP A 2 18.10 -22.79 -3.81
CA ASP A 2 18.58 -21.85 -2.82
C ASP A 2 17.45 -20.99 -2.31
N SER A 3 17.34 -20.99 -0.99
CA SER A 3 16.27 -20.47 -0.18
C SER A 3 16.52 -18.99 0.16
N ASP A 4 15.66 -18.13 -0.35
CA ASP A 4 15.36 -16.84 0.31
C ASP A 4 14.14 -17.02 1.26
N ASP A 5 13.28 -18.04 1.03
CA ASP A 5 12.13 -18.37 1.89
C ASP A 5 12.53 -19.13 3.17
N GLU A 6 13.60 -19.95 3.12
CA GLU A 6 14.22 -20.40 4.37
C GLU A 6 14.78 -19.19 5.10
N THR A 7 15.19 -18.08 4.47
CA THR A 7 15.73 -16.97 5.25
C THR A 7 14.66 -16.30 6.09
N THR A 8 13.40 -16.16 5.65
CA THR A 8 12.32 -15.60 6.49
C THR A 8 11.83 -16.60 7.54
N HIS A 9 11.72 -17.88 7.20
CA HIS A 9 11.29 -18.93 8.14
C HIS A 9 12.41 -19.36 9.11
N ILE A 10 13.68 -19.32 8.69
CA ILE A 10 14.90 -19.43 9.53
C ILE A 10 15.14 -18.12 10.28
N TYR A 11 14.75 -16.95 9.77
CA TYR A 11 14.83 -15.68 10.51
C TYR A 11 13.83 -15.69 11.66
N LEU A 12 12.57 -16.06 11.41
CA LEU A 12 11.60 -16.32 12.47
C LEU A 12 12.08 -17.48 13.36
N SER A 13 12.38 -18.68 12.84
CA SER A 13 12.88 -19.79 13.68
C SER A 13 14.17 -19.49 14.45
N ARG A 14 15.14 -18.73 13.91
CA ARG A 14 16.37 -18.34 14.64
C ARG A 14 16.15 -17.21 15.62
N LYS A 15 15.27 -16.26 15.32
CA LYS A 15 14.83 -15.26 16.31
C LYS A 15 14.08 -15.95 17.45
N ILE A 16 13.36 -17.04 17.16
CA ILE A 16 12.67 -17.89 18.14
C ILE A 16 13.68 -18.84 18.87
N ASP A 17 14.75 -19.32 18.22
CA ASP A 17 15.77 -20.17 18.85
C ASP A 17 16.77 -19.36 19.72
N ASN A 18 17.20 -18.18 19.27
CA ASN A 18 18.18 -17.33 19.97
C ASN A 18 17.57 -16.61 21.20
N THR A 19 16.24 -16.52 21.27
CA THR A 19 15.50 -15.98 22.43
C THR A 19 15.11 -17.08 23.43
N GLY A 20 15.36 -18.35 23.13
CA GLY A 20 14.86 -19.49 23.91
C GLY A 20 13.37 -19.81 23.71
N LEU A 21 12.65 -19.04 22.86
CA LEU A 21 11.19 -19.12 22.69
C LEU A 21 10.69 -20.45 22.11
N VAL A 22 11.46 -21.20 21.30
CA VAL A 22 11.01 -22.50 20.74
C VAL A 22 10.97 -23.57 21.83
N ALA A 23 11.89 -23.52 22.80
CA ALA A 23 12.02 -24.54 23.83
C ALA A 23 10.87 -24.51 24.84
N GLU A 24 10.20 -23.35 24.98
CA GLU A 24 9.09 -23.11 25.91
C GLU A 24 7.70 -23.14 25.25
N TRP A 25 7.60 -23.41 23.94
CA TRP A 25 6.30 -23.65 23.31
C TRP A 25 5.58 -24.79 24.02
N PRO A 26 4.30 -24.63 24.40
CA PRO A 26 3.52 -25.75 24.89
C PRO A 26 3.35 -26.79 23.76
N ASP A 27 3.47 -28.07 24.10
CA ASP A 27 3.58 -29.22 23.17
C ASP A 27 2.45 -29.31 22.12
N HIS A 28 1.32 -28.61 22.33
CA HIS A 28 0.20 -28.57 21.40
C HIS A 28 0.44 -27.68 20.17
N CYS A 29 1.34 -26.69 20.24
CA CYS A 29 1.70 -25.83 19.10
C CYS A 29 2.74 -26.47 18.16
N ARG A 30 3.51 -27.46 18.64
CA ARG A 30 4.60 -28.12 17.87
C ARG A 30 4.13 -29.27 16.97
N ARG A 31 2.90 -29.77 17.17
CA ARG A 31 2.35 -30.85 16.34
C ARG A 31 1.83 -30.24 15.05
N GLU A 32 2.24 -30.81 13.90
CA GLU A 32 1.78 -30.34 12.59
C GLU A 32 0.24 -30.20 12.59
N PRO A 33 -0.30 -28.98 12.38
CA PRO A 33 -1.74 -28.82 12.28
C PRO A 33 -2.23 -29.66 11.08
N PRO A 34 -3.32 -30.43 11.22
CA PRO A 34 -3.79 -31.33 10.18
C PRO A 34 -4.32 -30.61 8.91
N LEU A 35 -4.28 -29.28 8.86
CA LEU A 35 -4.78 -28.46 7.78
C LEU A 35 -3.78 -27.34 7.46
N LYS A 36 -3.20 -27.40 6.25
CA LYS A 36 -2.22 -26.44 5.72
C LYS A 36 -2.86 -25.16 5.16
N LEU A 37 -3.92 -24.65 5.79
CA LEU A 37 -4.72 -23.57 5.23
C LEU A 37 -4.97 -22.44 6.22
N HIS A 38 -4.85 -21.23 5.67
CA HIS A 38 -4.95 -19.92 6.28
C HIS A 38 -3.85 -19.61 7.31
N ALA A 39 -2.63 -19.48 6.78
CA ALA A 39 -1.47 -18.98 7.50
C ALA A 39 -1.64 -17.50 7.91
N GLU A 40 -2.37 -16.66 7.16
CA GLU A 40 -2.38 -15.22 7.40
C GLU A 40 -3.09 -14.81 8.70
N GLU A 41 -4.24 -15.38 9.04
CA GLU A 41 -4.95 -15.04 10.29
C GLU A 41 -4.27 -15.66 11.52
N ILE A 42 -3.69 -16.86 11.39
CA ILE A 42 -2.82 -17.44 12.42
C ILE A 42 -1.56 -16.58 12.55
N ASP A 43 -0.94 -16.16 11.45
CA ASP A 43 0.23 -15.28 11.44
C ASP A 43 -0.11 -13.94 12.08
N ASP A 44 -1.30 -13.38 11.87
CA ASP A 44 -1.76 -12.15 12.52
C ASP A 44 -1.97 -12.35 14.02
N ILE A 45 -2.56 -13.47 14.46
CA ILE A 45 -2.72 -13.82 15.89
C ILE A 45 -1.35 -14.02 16.53
N LEU A 46 -0.44 -14.72 15.85
CA LEU A 46 0.93 -14.95 16.30
C LEU A 46 1.71 -13.64 16.34
N GLN A 47 1.58 -12.79 15.32
CA GLN A 47 2.20 -11.48 15.25
C GLN A 47 1.69 -10.57 16.36
N HIS A 48 0.38 -10.60 16.65
CA HIS A 48 -0.21 -9.90 17.78
C HIS A 48 0.36 -10.40 19.10
N HIS A 49 0.41 -11.71 19.30
CA HIS A 49 1.05 -12.32 20.48
C HIS A 49 2.53 -11.90 20.61
N TYR A 50 3.29 -11.92 19.51
CA TYR A 50 4.68 -11.48 19.50
C TYR A 50 4.83 -10.01 19.86
N THR A 51 3.97 -9.14 19.31
CA THR A 51 3.95 -7.71 19.65
C THR A 51 3.58 -7.52 21.12
N SER A 52 2.56 -8.19 21.65
CA SER A 52 2.19 -8.11 23.07
C SER A 52 3.30 -8.61 24.00
N CYS A 53 3.98 -9.70 23.65
CA CYS A 53 5.13 -10.20 24.40
C CYS A 53 6.32 -9.23 24.35
N PHE A 54 6.55 -8.59 23.19
CA PHE A 54 7.58 -7.56 23.04
C PHE A 54 7.25 -6.32 23.88
N ASP A 55 6.02 -5.83 23.81
CA ASP A 55 5.55 -4.66 24.56
C ASP A 55 5.63 -4.89 26.07
N ALA A 56 5.26 -6.09 26.54
CA ALA A 56 5.37 -6.48 27.95
C ALA A 56 6.83 -6.45 28.44
N ARG A 57 7.77 -6.98 27.63
CA ARG A 57 9.20 -6.99 27.93
C ARG A 57 9.82 -5.59 27.88
N ASP A 58 9.43 -4.77 26.91
CA ASP A 58 9.89 -3.38 26.80
C ASP A 58 9.37 -2.52 27.96
N ALA A 59 8.10 -2.69 28.33
CA ALA A 59 7.52 -2.06 29.51
C ALA A 59 8.27 -2.47 30.79
N ALA A 60 8.56 -3.77 30.96
CA ALA A 60 9.34 -4.26 32.10
C ALA A 60 10.78 -3.71 32.09
N ARG A 61 11.44 -3.62 30.93
CA ARG A 61 12.78 -3.01 30.77
C ARG A 61 12.76 -1.54 31.17
N LYS A 62 11.79 -0.76 30.67
CA LYS A 62 11.59 0.66 31.06
C LYS A 62 11.34 0.79 32.55
N ALA A 63 10.50 -0.07 33.13
CA ALA A 63 10.21 -0.06 34.54
C ALA A 63 11.45 -0.37 35.40
N ARG A 64 12.33 -1.29 34.99
CA ARG A 64 13.61 -1.59 35.68
C ARG A 64 14.59 -0.42 35.65
N SER A 65 14.52 0.42 34.61
CA SER A 65 15.39 1.61 34.49
C SER A 65 14.92 2.81 35.33
N ALA A 66 13.70 2.78 35.87
CA ALA A 66 13.16 3.85 36.70
C ALA A 66 13.70 3.75 38.15
N PRO A 67 14.25 4.83 38.72
CA PRO A 67 14.71 4.83 40.10
C PRO A 67 13.52 4.63 41.05
N ASN A 68 13.63 3.64 41.96
CA ASN A 68 12.66 3.23 42.99
C ASN A 68 11.64 2.13 42.65
N ASN A 69 11.72 1.46 41.49
CA ASN A 69 10.84 0.30 41.27
C ASN A 69 11.40 -0.99 41.88
N ASP A 70 10.52 -1.75 42.53
CA ASP A 70 10.83 -3.08 43.05
C ASP A 70 10.95 -4.08 41.88
N ALA A 71 12.14 -4.64 41.70
CA ALA A 71 12.41 -5.60 40.63
C ALA A 71 11.51 -6.84 40.71
N GLU A 72 11.06 -7.22 41.90
CA GLU A 72 10.16 -8.37 42.11
C GLU A 72 8.75 -8.08 41.58
N VAL A 73 8.26 -6.85 41.78
CA VAL A 73 6.96 -6.39 41.28
C VAL A 73 6.97 -6.35 39.75
N ILE A 74 8.02 -5.79 39.14
CA ILE A 74 8.15 -5.73 37.67
C ILE A 74 8.23 -7.12 37.06
N ALA A 75 9.00 -8.03 37.65
CA ALA A 75 9.12 -9.40 37.16
C ALA A 75 7.78 -10.15 37.23
N LYS A 76 6.99 -9.88 38.28
CA LYS A 76 5.65 -10.44 38.42
C LYS A 76 4.67 -9.88 37.40
N GLU A 77 4.65 -8.56 37.19
CA GLU A 77 3.81 -7.91 36.17
C GLU A 77 4.15 -8.39 34.75
N GLU A 78 5.45 -8.53 34.45
CA GLU A 78 5.93 -9.09 33.17
C GLU A 78 5.46 -10.54 32.99
N ALA A 79 5.60 -11.38 34.02
CA ALA A 79 5.17 -12.77 33.96
C ALA A 79 3.64 -12.91 33.81
N GLU A 80 2.86 -12.06 34.47
CA GLU A 80 1.40 -12.02 34.34
C GLU A 80 0.97 -11.55 32.95
N ALA A 81 1.62 -10.53 32.38
CA ALA A 81 1.36 -10.04 31.03
C ALA A 81 1.72 -11.10 29.96
N LEU A 82 2.87 -11.77 30.10
CA LEU A 82 3.28 -12.86 29.21
C LEU A 82 2.31 -14.05 29.30
N ARG A 83 1.90 -14.44 30.50
CA ARG A 83 0.89 -15.50 30.70
C ARG A 83 -0.44 -15.12 30.04
N TYR A 84 -0.90 -13.88 30.23
CA TYR A 84 -2.13 -13.38 29.60
C TYR A 84 -2.04 -13.38 28.06
N ALA A 85 -0.90 -12.96 27.51
CA ALA A 85 -0.68 -12.99 26.06
C ALA A 85 -0.67 -14.42 25.50
N ASP A 86 -0.10 -15.38 26.23
CA ASP A 86 -0.11 -16.81 25.86
C ASP A 86 -1.52 -17.41 25.94
N GLU A 87 -2.23 -17.21 27.05
CA GLU A 87 -3.61 -17.65 27.24
C GLU A 87 -4.54 -17.07 26.15
N THR A 88 -4.36 -15.79 25.81
CA THR A 88 -5.12 -15.12 24.73
C THR A 88 -4.79 -15.73 23.37
N CYS A 89 -3.52 -16.00 23.09
CA CYS A 89 -3.09 -16.63 21.84
C CYS A 89 -3.67 -18.04 21.69
N VAL A 90 -3.52 -18.89 22.71
CA VAL A 90 -4.08 -20.26 22.74
C VAL A 90 -5.59 -20.23 22.55
N SER A 91 -6.27 -19.31 23.23
CA SER A 91 -7.70 -19.05 23.09
C SER A 91 -8.11 -18.71 21.65
N LEU A 92 -7.46 -17.70 21.05
CA LEU A 92 -7.78 -17.24 19.70
C LEU A 92 -7.47 -18.30 18.64
N VAL A 93 -6.33 -18.97 18.74
CA VAL A 93 -5.95 -20.08 17.86
C VAL A 93 -6.98 -21.21 17.94
N GLY A 94 -7.43 -21.56 19.15
CA GLY A 94 -8.42 -22.62 19.33
C GLY A 94 -9.83 -22.24 18.84
N ILE A 95 -10.26 -20.98 19.04
CA ILE A 95 -11.48 -20.41 18.41
C ILE A 95 -11.41 -20.60 16.90
N TRP A 96 -10.29 -20.18 16.34
CA TRP A 96 -10.07 -20.16 14.91
C TRP A 96 -10.01 -21.57 14.31
N GLN A 97 -9.25 -22.50 14.91
CA GLN A 97 -9.18 -23.90 14.46
C GLN A 97 -10.55 -24.57 14.43
N THR A 98 -11.35 -24.36 15.48
CA THR A 98 -12.70 -24.92 15.56
C THR A 98 -13.60 -24.31 14.50
N ARG A 99 -13.57 -22.98 14.35
CA ARG A 99 -14.33 -22.29 13.31
C ARG A 99 -13.92 -22.77 11.92
N CYS A 100 -12.63 -22.89 11.62
CA CYS A 100 -12.13 -23.39 10.34
C CYS A 100 -12.57 -24.83 10.05
N PHE A 101 -12.66 -25.69 11.06
CA PHE A 101 -13.20 -27.04 10.88
C PHE A 101 -14.66 -26.99 10.39
N PHE A 102 -15.51 -26.16 11.02
CA PHE A 102 -16.90 -26.00 10.60
C PHE A 102 -17.05 -25.23 9.28
N ASP A 103 -16.25 -24.19 9.05
CA ASP A 103 -16.24 -23.42 7.81
C ASP A 103 -15.78 -24.28 6.63
N THR A 104 -14.80 -25.16 6.82
CA THR A 104 -14.38 -26.16 5.81
C THR A 104 -15.55 -27.07 5.46
N LEU A 105 -16.20 -27.67 6.47
CA LEU A 105 -17.36 -28.54 6.26
C LEU A 105 -18.52 -27.79 5.60
N ALA A 106 -18.79 -26.55 6.00
CA ALA A 106 -19.80 -25.70 5.40
C ALA A 106 -19.47 -25.33 3.96
N GLY A 107 -18.20 -25.07 3.65
CA GLY A 107 -17.71 -24.75 2.30
C GLY A 107 -18.00 -25.86 1.28
N PHE A 108 -17.96 -27.12 1.71
CA PHE A 108 -18.41 -28.25 0.89
C PHE A 108 -19.88 -28.15 0.47
N HIS A 109 -20.75 -27.54 1.26
CA HIS A 109 -22.18 -27.36 0.94
C HIS A 109 -22.46 -26.03 0.23
N LYS A 110 -21.78 -24.95 0.64
CA LYS A 110 -21.92 -23.61 0.05
C LYS A 110 -21.30 -23.51 -1.35
N GLY A 111 -20.23 -24.25 -1.59
CA GLY A 111 -19.46 -24.13 -2.82
C GLY A 111 -18.11 -23.44 -2.65
N ASP A 112 -17.76 -23.03 -1.43
CA ASP A 112 -16.60 -22.20 -1.13
C ASP A 112 -15.31 -23.03 -1.20
N LEU A 113 -14.27 -22.47 -1.83
CA LEU A 113 -12.98 -23.14 -2.03
C LEU A 113 -11.98 -22.68 -0.98
N ASP A 114 -11.45 -23.63 -0.21
CA ASP A 114 -10.38 -23.40 0.75
C ASP A 114 -9.00 -23.78 0.18
N LEU A 115 -8.81 -23.77 -1.14
CA LEU A 115 -7.55 -24.10 -1.84
C LEU A 115 -7.02 -25.55 -1.70
N SER A 116 -7.49 -26.36 -0.74
CA SER A 116 -7.16 -27.80 -0.66
C SER A 116 -8.12 -28.71 -1.45
N GLY A 117 -9.12 -28.09 -2.08
CA GLY A 117 -10.05 -28.74 -2.98
C GLY A 117 -11.19 -29.47 -2.28
N ARG A 118 -12.34 -29.54 -2.98
CA ARG A 118 -13.58 -30.16 -2.47
C ARG A 118 -13.72 -31.61 -2.94
N HIS A 119 -12.78 -32.46 -2.52
CA HIS A 119 -12.79 -33.88 -2.84
C HIS A 119 -13.64 -34.70 -1.87
N LEU A 120 -14.34 -35.72 -2.40
CA LEU A 120 -15.23 -36.57 -1.61
C LEU A 120 -14.49 -37.31 -0.47
N SER A 121 -13.27 -37.77 -0.72
CA SER A 121 -12.45 -38.45 0.30
C SER A 121 -12.20 -37.55 1.50
N ARG A 122 -11.87 -36.28 1.27
CA ARG A 122 -11.63 -35.28 2.33
C ARG A 122 -12.91 -34.97 3.10
N TYR A 123 -14.02 -34.77 2.40
CA TYR A 123 -15.33 -34.56 3.06
C TYR A 123 -15.68 -35.71 3.99
N LYS A 124 -15.50 -36.97 3.54
CA LYS A 124 -15.77 -38.16 4.36
C LYS A 124 -14.95 -38.19 5.64
N ILE A 125 -13.64 -37.89 5.57
CA ILE A 125 -12.77 -37.83 6.75
C ILE A 125 -13.26 -36.77 7.75
N LEU A 126 -13.60 -35.58 7.27
CA LEU A 126 -14.11 -34.49 8.14
C LEU A 126 -15.48 -34.83 8.73
N GLN A 127 -16.34 -35.46 7.94
CA GLN A 127 -17.66 -35.91 8.36
C GLN A 127 -17.57 -37.00 9.43
N GLU A 128 -16.71 -38.00 9.25
CA GLU A 128 -16.44 -39.05 10.24
C GLU A 128 -15.94 -38.43 11.56
N ARG A 129 -15.03 -37.44 11.47
CA ARG A 129 -14.53 -36.70 12.64
C ARG A 129 -15.65 -35.92 13.34
N LEU A 130 -16.52 -35.23 12.59
CA LEU A 130 -17.67 -34.52 13.14
C LEU A 130 -18.64 -35.49 13.84
N ILE A 131 -18.94 -36.64 13.23
CA ILE A 131 -19.83 -37.66 13.82
C ILE A 131 -19.26 -38.18 15.14
N ALA A 132 -17.96 -38.48 15.18
CA ALA A 132 -17.30 -38.92 16.40
C ALA A 132 -17.32 -37.84 17.50
N MET A 133 -17.08 -36.57 17.14
CA MET A 133 -17.18 -35.44 18.08
C MET A 133 -18.60 -35.26 18.61
N MET A 134 -19.60 -35.38 17.74
CA MET A 134 -21.00 -35.31 18.15
C MET A 134 -21.41 -36.45 19.07
N PHE A 135 -20.90 -37.65 18.84
CA PHE A 135 -21.16 -38.80 19.71
C PHE A 135 -20.64 -38.52 21.12
N ASP A 136 -19.40 -38.05 21.24
CA ASP A 136 -18.83 -37.64 22.53
C ASP A 136 -19.61 -36.47 23.15
N LEU A 137 -19.97 -35.45 22.37
CA LEU A 137 -20.73 -34.29 22.83
C LEU A 137 -22.11 -34.70 23.36
N SER A 138 -22.75 -35.67 22.70
CA SER A 138 -24.04 -36.22 23.15
C SER A 138 -23.92 -36.93 24.50
N SER A 139 -22.75 -37.51 24.82
CA SER A 139 -22.49 -38.13 26.11
C SER A 139 -22.34 -37.12 27.26
N LEU A 140 -22.15 -35.83 26.93
CA LEU A 140 -22.17 -34.70 27.86
C LEU A 140 -23.59 -34.17 28.08
N SER A 141 -24.52 -34.46 27.17
CA SER A 141 -25.90 -34.01 27.25
C SER A 141 -26.56 -34.55 28.52
N GLY A 142 -27.14 -33.66 29.33
CA GLY A 142 -27.76 -34.00 30.61
C GLY A 142 -26.79 -34.16 31.79
N LYS A 143 -25.48 -33.97 31.58
CA LYS A 143 -24.45 -33.95 32.64
C LYS A 143 -23.97 -32.55 32.99
N TYR A 144 -24.76 -31.53 32.67
CA TYR A 144 -24.43 -30.15 33.01
C TYR A 144 -25.65 -29.40 33.55
N LYS A 145 -25.37 -28.37 34.34
CA LYS A 145 -26.33 -27.35 34.75
C LYS A 145 -25.93 -26.02 34.12
N ILE A 146 -26.92 -25.28 33.64
CA ILE A 146 -26.69 -23.92 33.16
C ILE A 146 -26.83 -23.00 34.36
N SER A 147 -25.75 -22.35 34.74
CA SER A 147 -25.74 -21.21 35.65
C SER A 147 -25.51 -19.93 34.86
N THR A 148 -25.79 -18.79 35.48
CA THR A 148 -25.42 -17.49 34.91
C THR A 148 -24.21 -16.99 35.66
N ARG A 149 -23.13 -16.66 34.94
CA ARG A 149 -21.95 -16.02 35.51
C ARG A 149 -21.90 -14.58 35.04
N MET A 150 -21.69 -13.65 35.97
CA MET A 150 -21.35 -12.27 35.64
C MET A 150 -19.91 -12.24 35.14
N THR A 151 -19.69 -11.79 33.91
CA THR A 151 -18.37 -11.46 33.37
C THR A 151 -18.32 -9.99 33.00
N THR A 152 -17.14 -9.46 32.73
CA THR A 152 -16.96 -8.13 32.14
C THR A 152 -16.55 -8.29 30.68
N GLU A 153 -17.27 -7.63 29.79
CA GLU A 153 -16.92 -7.54 28.37
C GLU A 153 -16.59 -6.08 28.02
N TRP A 154 -15.66 -5.88 27.09
CA TRP A 154 -15.30 -4.54 26.62
C TRP A 154 -16.33 -4.04 25.61
N ASP A 155 -17.13 -3.03 26.00
CA ASP A 155 -18.07 -2.36 25.08
C ASP A 155 -17.30 -1.34 24.24
N ILE A 156 -17.12 -1.64 22.95
CA ILE A 156 -16.41 -0.78 22.00
C ILE A 156 -17.12 0.57 21.79
N MET A 157 -18.46 0.60 21.90
CA MET A 157 -19.23 1.84 21.72
C MET A 157 -19.10 2.77 22.92
N GLN A 158 -18.94 2.19 24.12
CA GLN A 158 -18.79 2.94 25.37
C GLN A 158 -17.33 3.09 25.82
N MET A 159 -16.39 2.41 25.15
CA MET A 159 -14.96 2.35 25.49
C MET A 159 -14.73 2.01 26.98
N LYS A 160 -15.50 1.06 27.51
CA LYS A 160 -15.40 0.62 28.91
C LYS A 160 -15.83 -0.83 29.08
N GLU A 161 -15.36 -1.46 30.15
CA GLU A 161 -15.87 -2.76 30.59
C GLU A 161 -17.30 -2.63 31.12
N VAL A 162 -18.20 -3.44 30.57
CA VAL A 162 -19.59 -3.55 31.02
C VAL A 162 -19.82 -4.95 31.59
N PRO A 163 -20.50 -5.05 32.76
CA PRO A 163 -20.89 -6.34 33.28
C PRO A 163 -21.94 -6.97 32.36
N CYS A 164 -21.67 -8.19 31.89
CA CYS A 164 -22.58 -8.99 31.08
C CYS A 164 -22.88 -10.32 31.77
N GLU A 165 -24.12 -10.79 31.60
CA GLU A 165 -24.55 -12.11 32.05
C GLU A 165 -24.25 -13.11 30.93
N VAL A 166 -23.30 -14.03 31.16
CA VAL A 166 -23.00 -15.11 30.23
C VAL A 166 -23.43 -16.46 30.80
N PRO A 167 -23.99 -17.37 29.96
CA PRO A 167 -24.32 -18.72 30.39
C PRO A 167 -23.04 -19.50 30.72
N ALA A 168 -22.93 -19.99 31.95
CA ALA A 168 -21.89 -20.89 32.41
C ALA A 168 -22.44 -22.33 32.45
N TYR A 169 -21.65 -23.26 31.93
CA TYR A 169 -22.00 -24.68 31.86
C TYR A 169 -21.21 -25.44 32.92
N GLU A 170 -21.87 -25.83 34.01
CA GLU A 170 -21.26 -26.56 35.12
C GLU A 170 -21.49 -28.06 34.94
N PHE A 171 -20.42 -28.82 34.72
CA PHE A 171 -20.49 -30.25 34.42
C PHE A 171 -20.32 -31.14 35.68
N ASP A 172 -20.98 -32.31 35.66
CA ASP A 172 -20.86 -33.36 36.67
C ASP A 172 -20.44 -34.70 36.01
N PRO A 173 -19.21 -35.20 36.24
CA PRO A 173 -18.20 -34.68 37.16
C PRO A 173 -17.54 -33.36 36.69
N PRO A 174 -16.99 -32.55 37.61
CA PRO A 174 -16.13 -31.42 37.26
C PRO A 174 -14.96 -31.86 36.38
N GLY A 175 -14.60 -31.07 35.36
CA GLY A 175 -13.53 -31.37 34.41
C GLY A 175 -13.96 -32.17 33.16
N LEU A 176 -15.21 -32.65 33.11
CA LEU A 176 -15.71 -33.42 31.96
C LEU A 176 -15.68 -32.61 30.64
N TRP A 177 -15.86 -31.29 30.71
CA TRP A 177 -15.72 -30.39 29.56
C TRP A 177 -14.26 -30.21 29.16
N ASP A 178 -13.36 -30.01 30.13
CA ASP A 178 -11.93 -29.86 29.89
C ASP A 178 -11.36 -31.12 29.21
N ASP A 179 -11.80 -32.32 29.61
CA ASP A 179 -11.45 -33.59 28.96
C ASP A 179 -11.93 -33.65 27.50
N PHE A 180 -13.12 -33.12 27.23
CA PHE A 180 -13.68 -33.04 25.88
C PHE A 180 -12.94 -32.02 25.02
N GLU A 181 -12.67 -30.83 25.55
CA GLU A 181 -11.88 -29.78 24.89
C GLU A 181 -10.49 -30.30 24.53
N ALA A 182 -9.80 -30.94 25.47
CA ALA A 182 -8.47 -31.50 25.27
C ALA A 182 -8.47 -32.60 24.20
N LYS A 183 -9.49 -33.48 24.18
CA LYS A 183 -9.61 -34.56 23.18
C LYS A 183 -9.83 -34.02 21.77
N TRP A 184 -10.65 -32.99 21.62
CA TRP A 184 -11.06 -32.46 20.31
C TRP A 184 -10.24 -31.24 19.86
N HIS A 185 -9.32 -30.77 20.70
CA HIS A 185 -8.53 -29.55 20.50
C HIS A 185 -9.41 -28.31 20.31
N ILE A 186 -10.43 -28.19 21.15
CA ILE A 186 -11.31 -27.02 21.17
C ILE A 186 -10.62 -25.93 21.99
N GLY A 187 -10.65 -24.69 21.48
CA GLY A 187 -10.07 -23.56 22.20
C GLY A 187 -10.81 -23.26 23.50
N PRO A 188 -10.10 -22.85 24.57
CA PRO A 188 -10.68 -22.62 25.89
C PRO A 188 -11.76 -21.53 25.93
N SER A 189 -11.84 -20.69 24.91
CA SER A 189 -12.89 -19.66 24.78
C SER A 189 -14.15 -20.13 24.07
N ILE A 190 -14.17 -21.36 23.53
CA ILE A 190 -15.37 -21.94 22.95
C ILE A 190 -16.06 -22.76 24.02
N ASN A 191 -17.08 -22.19 24.65
CA ASN A 191 -17.91 -22.96 25.58
C ASN A 191 -18.84 -23.95 24.85
N PHE A 192 -19.43 -24.86 25.61
CA PHE A 192 -20.40 -25.86 25.13
C PHE A 192 -21.53 -25.25 24.28
N GLY A 193 -22.05 -24.08 24.67
CA GLY A 193 -23.11 -23.38 23.95
C GLY A 193 -22.69 -22.92 22.56
N VAL A 194 -21.51 -22.30 22.45
CA VAL A 194 -20.94 -21.83 21.17
C VAL A 194 -20.71 -23.01 20.23
N LEU A 195 -20.08 -24.10 20.70
CA LEU A 195 -19.86 -25.28 19.89
C LEU A 195 -21.18 -25.91 19.40
N THR A 196 -22.18 -25.98 20.29
CA THR A 196 -23.51 -26.48 19.94
C THR A 196 -24.18 -25.61 18.87
N SER A 197 -23.97 -24.28 18.92
CA SER A 197 -24.43 -23.37 17.87
C SER A 197 -23.79 -23.69 16.52
N TYR A 198 -22.46 -23.86 16.47
CA TYR A 198 -21.77 -24.23 15.22
C TYR A 198 -22.28 -25.53 14.62
N ILE A 199 -22.53 -26.54 15.45
CA ILE A 199 -23.11 -27.81 15.02
C ILE A 199 -24.52 -27.60 14.47
N LYS A 200 -25.37 -26.84 15.18
CA LYS A 200 -26.73 -26.53 14.75
C LYS A 200 -26.76 -25.78 13.43
N ASP A 201 -25.90 -24.77 13.27
CA ASP A 201 -25.78 -23.96 12.07
C ASP A 201 -25.33 -24.81 10.88
N PHE A 202 -24.34 -25.69 11.08
CA PHE A 202 -23.90 -26.65 10.07
C PHE A 202 -25.04 -27.60 9.66
N PHE A 203 -25.79 -28.19 10.60
CA PHE A 203 -26.93 -29.04 10.24
C PHE A 203 -28.03 -28.28 9.51
N GLY A 204 -28.34 -27.05 9.94
CA GLY A 204 -29.26 -26.17 9.22
C GLY A 204 -28.84 -25.92 7.78
N LEU A 205 -27.54 -25.81 7.52
CA LEU A 205 -26.97 -25.69 6.19
C LEU A 205 -27.13 -26.99 5.37
N THR A 206 -26.75 -28.15 5.94
CA THR A 206 -26.84 -29.44 5.24
C THR A 206 -28.27 -29.84 4.85
N GLN A 207 -29.27 -29.41 5.60
CA GLN A 207 -30.69 -29.62 5.26
C GLN A 207 -31.14 -28.77 4.06
N ARG A 208 -30.52 -27.61 3.84
CA ARG A 208 -30.89 -26.65 2.80
C ARG A 208 -30.05 -26.78 1.53
N GLN A 209 -28.83 -27.32 1.62
CA GLN A 209 -27.85 -27.32 0.54
C GLN A 209 -27.22 -28.70 0.32
N GLN A 210 -27.21 -29.12 -0.95
CA GLN A 210 -26.54 -30.34 -1.37
C GLN A 210 -25.01 -30.19 -1.35
N LEU A 211 -24.33 -31.32 -1.17
CA LEU A 211 -22.87 -31.40 -1.24
C LEU A 211 -22.36 -30.99 -2.63
N ARG A 212 -21.47 -30.00 -2.68
CA ARG A 212 -20.85 -29.48 -3.90
C ARG A 212 -19.40 -29.94 -3.98
N LEU A 213 -19.13 -31.01 -4.72
CA LEU A 213 -17.77 -31.51 -4.95
C LEU A 213 -17.11 -30.78 -6.12
N GLN A 214 -15.79 -30.60 -6.04
CA GLN A 214 -15.00 -30.01 -7.09
C GLN A 214 -14.63 -31.06 -8.13
N TYR A 215 -15.00 -30.80 -9.39
CA TYR A 215 -14.64 -31.66 -10.53
C TYR A 215 -13.39 -31.19 -11.27
N LEU A 216 -13.11 -29.88 -11.25
CA LEU A 216 -11.99 -29.27 -11.94
C LEU A 216 -10.99 -28.75 -10.91
N CYS A 217 -9.78 -29.28 -10.90
CA CYS A 217 -8.66 -28.80 -10.09
C CYS A 217 -7.91 -27.70 -10.85
N LEU A 218 -7.07 -26.95 -10.13
CA LEU A 218 -6.17 -25.97 -10.76
C LEU A 218 -5.30 -26.63 -11.84
N VAL A 219 -4.79 -27.84 -11.58
CA VAL A 219 -3.95 -28.61 -12.52
C VAL A 219 -4.71 -29.12 -13.75
N ASP A 220 -6.05 -29.08 -13.73
CA ASP A 220 -6.89 -29.46 -14.87
C ASP A 220 -7.16 -28.27 -15.80
N LEU A 221 -6.73 -27.06 -15.43
CA LEU A 221 -6.83 -25.89 -16.29
C LEU A 221 -5.91 -26.01 -17.51
N PRO A 222 -6.29 -25.41 -18.66
CA PRO A 222 -5.40 -25.34 -19.81
C PRO A 222 -4.06 -24.70 -19.45
N PRO A 223 -2.94 -25.17 -20.04
CA PRO A 223 -1.59 -24.62 -19.79
C PRO A 223 -1.52 -23.09 -19.93
N GLU A 224 -2.27 -22.51 -20.87
CA GLU A 224 -2.32 -21.06 -21.11
C GLU A 224 -2.92 -20.30 -19.93
N ILE A 225 -3.91 -20.89 -19.25
CA ILE A 225 -4.53 -20.30 -18.06
C ILE A 225 -3.59 -20.42 -16.87
N LEU A 226 -2.90 -21.55 -16.73
CA LEU A 226 -1.86 -21.70 -15.71
C LEU A 226 -0.73 -20.70 -15.91
N ASP A 227 -0.25 -20.52 -17.14
CA ASP A 227 0.75 -19.50 -17.47
C ASP A 227 0.27 -18.08 -17.17
N HIS A 228 -1.00 -17.77 -17.48
CA HIS A 228 -1.59 -16.47 -17.16
C HIS A 228 -1.65 -16.25 -15.64
N ILE A 229 -2.10 -17.24 -14.86
CA ILE A 229 -2.10 -17.19 -13.39
C ILE A 229 -0.67 -16.94 -12.88
N MET A 230 0.34 -17.65 -13.40
CA MET A 230 1.74 -17.44 -13.01
C MET A 230 2.25 -16.05 -13.40
N SER A 231 1.77 -15.47 -14.51
CA SER A 231 2.15 -14.13 -14.95
C SER A 231 1.61 -13.03 -14.03
N LEU A 232 0.41 -13.23 -13.48
CA LEU A 232 -0.22 -12.33 -12.52
C LEU A 232 0.30 -12.55 -11.08
N SER A 233 0.80 -13.75 -10.80
CA SER A 233 1.27 -14.12 -9.47
C SER A 233 2.55 -13.36 -9.09
N PRO A 234 2.64 -12.85 -7.85
CA PRO A 234 3.89 -12.37 -7.28
C PRO A 234 5.02 -13.41 -7.37
N VAL A 235 6.27 -12.95 -7.31
CA VAL A 235 7.44 -13.85 -7.43
C VAL A 235 7.50 -14.86 -6.29
N HIS A 236 7.12 -14.46 -5.07
CA HIS A 236 7.09 -15.37 -3.91
C HIS A 236 6.06 -16.48 -4.11
N ASP A 237 4.86 -16.14 -4.58
CA ASP A 237 3.83 -17.14 -4.88
C ASP A 237 4.25 -18.07 -6.01
N ARG A 238 4.85 -17.55 -7.09
CA ARG A 238 5.44 -18.41 -8.14
C ARG A 238 6.44 -19.42 -7.57
N ARG A 239 7.30 -19.00 -6.64
CA ARG A 239 8.23 -19.93 -5.99
C ARG A 239 7.49 -20.99 -5.19
N ARG A 240 6.45 -20.61 -4.43
CA ARG A 240 5.58 -21.55 -3.71
C ARG A 240 4.89 -22.53 -4.66
N TRP A 241 4.28 -22.03 -5.73
CA TRP A 241 3.70 -22.85 -6.80
C TRP A 241 4.71 -23.84 -7.36
N SER A 242 5.96 -23.42 -7.55
CA SER A 242 7.01 -24.29 -8.08
C SER A 242 7.42 -25.45 -7.18
N MET A 243 7.04 -25.40 -5.90
CA MET A 243 7.29 -26.47 -4.93
C MET A 243 6.10 -27.44 -4.79
N THR A 244 4.93 -27.13 -5.36
CA THR A 244 3.71 -27.93 -5.19
C THR A 244 3.74 -29.23 -5.98
N CYS A 245 3.83 -29.15 -7.31
CA CYS A 245 3.86 -30.31 -8.20
C CYS A 245 4.66 -30.01 -9.48
N LYS A 246 4.96 -31.04 -10.27
CA LYS A 246 5.79 -30.91 -11.49
C LYS A 246 5.19 -29.94 -12.52
N LEU A 247 3.88 -30.03 -12.77
CA LEU A 247 3.18 -29.18 -13.74
C LEU A 247 3.29 -27.70 -13.35
N LEU A 248 2.87 -27.35 -12.13
CA LEU A 248 2.93 -25.98 -11.63
C LEU A 248 4.37 -25.48 -11.51
N ARG A 249 5.34 -26.36 -11.26
CA ARG A 249 6.77 -26.04 -11.33
C ARG A 249 7.23 -25.62 -12.71
N GLU A 250 6.79 -26.28 -13.78
CA GLU A 250 7.19 -25.93 -15.14
C GLU A 250 6.69 -24.52 -15.50
N HIS A 251 5.41 -24.24 -15.27
CA HIS A 251 4.79 -22.93 -15.48
C HIS A 251 5.41 -21.85 -14.59
N ALA A 252 5.54 -22.12 -13.29
CA ALA A 252 6.06 -21.14 -12.34
C ALA A 252 7.53 -20.81 -12.59
N LEU A 253 8.39 -21.78 -12.93
CA LEU A 253 9.81 -21.53 -13.19
C LEU A 253 10.04 -20.76 -14.49
N ALA A 254 9.14 -20.86 -15.48
CA ALA A 254 9.21 -20.03 -16.67
C ALA A 254 9.15 -18.53 -16.30
N LYS A 255 8.33 -18.19 -15.31
CA LYS A 255 8.09 -16.83 -14.84
C LYS A 255 8.95 -16.42 -13.64
N SER A 256 9.42 -17.36 -12.81
CA SER A 256 10.15 -17.06 -11.57
C SER A 256 11.49 -16.35 -11.78
N TYR A 257 12.05 -16.45 -12.98
CA TYR A 257 13.33 -15.85 -13.35
C TYR A 257 13.18 -14.54 -14.14
N GLU A 258 11.95 -14.08 -14.40
CA GLU A 258 11.73 -12.79 -15.07
C GLU A 258 12.17 -11.61 -14.21
N ILE A 259 12.10 -11.74 -12.89
CA ILE A 259 12.46 -10.70 -11.92
C ILE A 259 13.59 -11.22 -11.03
N PHE A 260 14.73 -10.54 -11.06
CA PHE A 260 15.83 -10.78 -10.15
C PHE A 260 16.03 -9.60 -9.21
N ASP A 261 16.00 -9.88 -7.92
CA ASP A 261 16.32 -8.92 -6.87
C ASP A 261 17.63 -9.29 -6.17
N TYR A 262 18.58 -8.36 -6.20
CA TYR A 262 19.85 -8.42 -5.51
C TYR A 262 19.85 -7.33 -4.45
N ARG A 263 19.52 -7.74 -3.23
CA ARG A 263 19.43 -6.84 -2.08
C ARG A 263 20.60 -7.06 -1.12
N LEU A 264 21.17 -5.96 -0.65
CA LEU A 264 21.99 -5.89 0.55
C LEU A 264 21.23 -5.02 1.55
N SER A 265 20.52 -5.66 2.47
CA SER A 265 19.61 -5.01 3.41
C SER A 265 20.18 -5.02 4.82
N LEU A 266 20.17 -3.85 5.47
CA LEU A 266 20.44 -3.74 6.91
C LEU A 266 19.33 -4.38 7.75
N TYR A 267 18.08 -4.32 7.27
CA TYR A 267 16.92 -4.86 7.98
C TYR A 267 16.86 -6.40 8.01
N GLU A 268 17.68 -7.06 7.18
CA GLU A 268 17.84 -8.52 7.21
C GLU A 268 18.87 -8.97 8.27
N THR A 269 19.41 -8.04 9.07
CA THR A 269 20.32 -8.38 10.15
C THR A 269 19.58 -8.55 11.47
N ASP A 270 19.86 -9.66 12.18
CA ASP A 270 19.29 -9.98 13.50
C ASP A 270 19.87 -9.12 14.64
N PHE A 271 20.53 -8.00 14.33
CA PHE A 271 21.28 -7.24 15.31
C PHE A 271 20.38 -6.19 15.96
N ASP A 272 20.08 -6.43 17.24
CA ASP A 272 19.40 -5.46 18.08
C ASP A 272 20.40 -4.38 18.51
N ILE A 273 20.53 -3.36 17.66
CA ILE A 273 21.37 -2.18 17.88
C ILE A 273 20.95 -1.45 19.17
N GLU A 274 19.69 -1.58 19.58
CA GLU A 274 19.14 -0.90 20.76
C GLU A 274 19.39 -1.64 22.08
N ALA A 275 19.95 -2.86 22.02
CA ALA A 275 20.21 -3.70 23.18
C ALA A 275 21.61 -3.52 23.79
N HIS A 276 22.52 -2.80 23.13
CA HIS A 276 23.89 -2.68 23.62
C HIS A 276 24.09 -1.33 24.34
N PRO A 277 24.62 -1.32 25.58
CA PRO A 277 24.90 -0.10 26.32
C PRO A 277 26.02 0.71 25.64
N ASP A 278 25.93 2.05 25.72
CA ASP A 278 26.93 3.01 25.24
C ASP A 278 28.22 2.97 26.09
N ASP A 279 28.88 1.83 26.15
CA ASP A 279 30.13 1.64 26.88
C ASP A 279 31.35 2.01 26.00
N GLU A 280 32.48 2.38 26.64
CA GLU A 280 33.76 2.61 25.93
C GLU A 280 34.17 1.34 25.16
N GLY A 281 34.14 1.41 23.82
CA GLY A 281 34.43 0.27 22.92
C GLY A 281 33.22 -0.21 22.11
N TYR A 282 32.01 0.25 22.44
CA TYR A 282 30.77 -0.07 21.73
C TYR A 282 30.87 0.21 20.21
N ASP A 283 31.40 1.39 19.84
CA ASP A 283 31.57 1.77 18.44
C ASP A 283 32.46 0.79 17.65
N ASP A 284 33.53 0.28 18.26
CA ASP A 284 34.46 -0.65 17.60
C ASP A 284 33.85 -2.05 17.47
N GLU A 285 33.14 -2.53 18.50
CA GLU A 285 32.45 -3.82 18.48
C GLU A 285 31.29 -3.83 17.48
N VAL A 286 30.47 -2.78 17.49
CA VAL A 286 29.39 -2.61 16.51
C VAL A 286 29.97 -2.48 15.11
N ALA A 287 31.02 -1.68 14.90
CA ALA A 287 31.64 -1.56 13.59
C ALA A 287 32.20 -2.91 13.10
N ALA A 288 32.81 -3.70 13.98
CA ALA A 288 33.31 -5.04 13.66
C ALA A 288 32.17 -6.01 13.33
N PHE A 289 31.08 -5.98 14.11
CA PHE A 289 29.90 -6.81 13.87
C PHE A 289 29.22 -6.44 12.53
N VAL A 290 28.90 -5.16 12.34
CA VAL A 290 28.31 -4.60 11.12
C VAL A 290 29.17 -4.96 9.91
N GLN A 291 30.50 -4.80 10.02
CA GLN A 291 31.43 -5.19 8.97
C GLN A 291 31.37 -6.69 8.67
N LYS A 292 31.37 -7.54 9.70
CA LYS A 292 31.27 -9.01 9.53
C LYS A 292 29.99 -9.40 8.81
N VAL A 293 28.85 -8.86 9.21
CA VAL A 293 27.54 -9.16 8.60
C VAL A 293 27.45 -8.62 7.18
N ALA A 294 27.83 -7.36 6.95
CA ALA A 294 27.84 -6.75 5.63
C ALA A 294 28.71 -7.53 4.64
N LEU A 295 29.93 -7.92 5.05
CA LEU A 295 30.85 -8.70 4.21
C LEU A 295 30.29 -10.09 3.92
N SER A 296 29.67 -10.73 4.92
CA SER A 296 29.01 -12.04 4.76
C SER A 296 27.87 -11.97 3.73
N GLN A 297 26.97 -10.99 3.87
CA GLN A 297 25.87 -10.76 2.92
C GLN A 297 26.42 -10.47 1.52
N ARG A 298 27.41 -9.58 1.40
CA ARG A 298 28.07 -9.27 0.12
C ARG A 298 28.65 -10.52 -0.54
N ASP A 299 29.38 -11.35 0.20
CA ASP A 299 30.02 -12.53 -0.35
C ASP A 299 29.00 -13.61 -0.74
N ALA A 300 27.92 -13.76 0.02
CA ALA A 300 26.78 -14.60 -0.33
C ALA A 300 26.10 -14.11 -1.63
N LEU A 301 25.82 -12.81 -1.73
CA LEU A 301 25.24 -12.20 -2.92
C LEU A 301 26.16 -12.37 -4.14
N ARG A 302 27.46 -12.14 -3.97
CA ARG A 302 28.47 -12.37 -5.02
C ARG A 302 28.45 -13.81 -5.51
N LYS A 303 28.37 -14.79 -4.59
CA LYS A 303 28.26 -16.22 -4.93
C LYS A 303 26.98 -16.50 -5.70
N ARG A 304 25.84 -15.93 -5.28
CA ARG A 304 24.55 -16.02 -5.99
C ARG A 304 24.64 -15.46 -7.41
N MET A 305 25.15 -14.24 -7.58
CA MET A 305 25.31 -13.61 -8.89
C MET A 305 26.18 -14.46 -9.82
N ARG A 306 27.32 -14.97 -9.33
CA ARG A 306 28.18 -15.87 -10.10
C ARG A 306 27.50 -17.17 -10.54
N ARG A 307 26.56 -17.70 -9.74
CA ARG A 307 25.80 -18.89 -10.13
C ARG A 307 24.81 -18.57 -11.24
N VAL A 308 24.13 -17.42 -11.15
CA VAL A 308 23.23 -16.94 -12.21
C VAL A 308 24.00 -16.65 -13.50
N ALA A 309 25.18 -16.03 -13.41
CA ALA A 309 26.06 -15.77 -14.54
C ALA A 309 26.44 -17.04 -15.33
N LYS A 310 26.44 -18.22 -14.68
CA LYS A 310 26.72 -19.51 -15.32
C LYS A 310 25.50 -20.17 -15.96
N ARG A 311 24.31 -19.61 -15.78
CA ARG A 311 23.02 -20.17 -16.22
C ARG A 311 22.42 -19.31 -17.32
N GLN A 312 22.81 -19.57 -18.57
CA GLN A 312 22.32 -18.82 -19.73
C GLN A 312 20.79 -18.94 -19.90
N ASP A 313 20.21 -20.07 -19.53
CA ASP A 313 18.77 -20.32 -19.51
C ASP A 313 18.02 -19.44 -18.50
N VAL A 314 18.70 -18.99 -17.44
CA VAL A 314 18.17 -18.03 -16.47
C VAL A 314 18.39 -16.61 -16.96
N LEU A 315 19.61 -16.25 -17.37
CA LEU A 315 19.94 -14.91 -17.87
C LEU A 315 19.05 -14.47 -19.04
N SER A 316 18.78 -15.37 -19.97
CA SER A 316 17.91 -15.11 -21.13
C SER A 316 16.44 -14.83 -20.76
N LYS A 317 16.03 -15.11 -19.52
CA LYS A 317 14.67 -14.86 -19.02
C LYS A 317 14.57 -13.59 -18.18
N ILE A 318 15.68 -13.02 -17.71
CA ILE A 318 15.65 -11.85 -16.83
C ILE A 318 15.14 -10.63 -17.60
N ARG A 319 14.00 -10.09 -17.17
CA ARG A 319 13.35 -8.88 -17.71
C ARG A 319 13.45 -7.71 -16.76
N VAL A 320 13.42 -7.96 -15.46
CA VAL A 320 13.54 -6.94 -14.42
C VAL A 320 14.71 -7.31 -13.51
N LEU A 321 15.63 -6.38 -13.34
CA LEU A 321 16.79 -6.53 -12.47
C LEU A 321 16.78 -5.40 -11.45
N ARG A 322 16.73 -5.77 -10.18
CA ARG A 322 16.80 -4.84 -9.06
C ARG A 322 18.11 -5.08 -8.32
N PHE A 323 18.88 -4.02 -8.14
CA PHE A 323 20.08 -4.02 -7.33
C PHE A 323 19.92 -2.92 -6.28
N SER A 324 19.79 -3.31 -5.02
CA SER A 324 19.56 -2.41 -3.91
C SER A 324 20.59 -2.63 -2.81
N GLU A 325 21.18 -1.55 -2.36
CA GLU A 325 22.18 -1.56 -1.31
C GLU A 325 21.88 -0.49 -0.27
N ASP A 326 21.49 -0.94 0.93
CA ASP A 326 21.01 -0.10 2.03
C ASP A 326 22.07 0.13 3.12
N TRP A 327 23.28 -0.42 2.99
CA TRP A 327 24.36 -0.27 3.99
C TRP A 327 25.06 1.10 3.96
N THR A 328 24.61 2.02 3.11
CA THR A 328 25.24 3.33 2.87
C THR A 328 24.65 4.50 3.64
N SER A 329 23.73 4.26 4.58
CA SER A 329 23.33 5.32 5.50
C SER A 329 24.56 5.84 6.25
N ASP A 330 24.67 7.17 6.39
CA ASP A 330 25.83 7.82 7.04
C ASP A 330 26.01 7.40 8.51
N ALA A 331 25.09 6.59 9.05
CA ALA A 331 25.14 5.96 10.36
C ALA A 331 26.34 5.01 10.53
N TRP A 332 26.84 4.40 9.44
CA TRP A 332 27.87 3.37 9.56
C TRP A 332 29.21 3.86 9.02
N ARG A 333 30.04 4.39 9.92
CA ARG A 333 31.46 4.65 9.64
C ARG A 333 32.15 3.31 9.43
N TRP A 334 32.34 2.93 8.17
CA TRP A 334 33.11 1.75 7.78
C TRP A 334 34.50 1.81 8.43
N SER A 335 34.77 0.97 9.42
CA SER A 335 36.07 0.85 10.06
C SER A 335 37.09 0.29 9.05
N GLY A 336 37.85 1.21 8.44
CA GLY A 336 39.08 0.90 7.69
C GLY A 336 38.95 0.43 6.24
N ARG A 337 37.76 0.36 5.63
CA ARG A 337 37.59 0.03 4.20
C ARG A 337 36.82 1.10 3.45
N SER A 338 37.21 1.37 2.21
CA SER A 338 36.43 2.28 1.36
C SER A 338 35.13 1.59 0.93
N TYR A 339 34.07 2.38 0.78
CA TYR A 339 32.80 1.90 0.24
C TYR A 339 32.97 1.24 -1.14
N THR A 340 33.87 1.76 -1.96
CA THR A 340 34.20 1.20 -3.27
C THR A 340 34.74 -0.22 -3.15
N ASP A 341 35.57 -0.53 -2.15
CA ASP A 341 36.09 -1.88 -1.92
C ASP A 341 34.98 -2.86 -1.47
N PHE A 342 33.97 -2.33 -0.77
CA PHE A 342 32.81 -3.12 -0.37
C PHE A 342 31.96 -3.50 -1.59
N ILE A 343 31.63 -2.56 -2.47
CA ILE A 343 30.67 -2.80 -3.57
C ILE A 343 31.31 -3.30 -4.87
N SER A 344 32.55 -2.93 -5.16
CA SER A 344 33.27 -3.31 -6.38
C SER A 344 33.19 -4.81 -6.74
N PRO A 345 33.29 -5.77 -5.78
CA PRO A 345 33.15 -7.20 -6.08
C PRO A 345 31.81 -7.63 -6.70
N LEU A 346 30.75 -6.84 -6.53
CA LEU A 346 29.41 -7.08 -7.05
C LEU A 346 29.20 -6.41 -8.41
N ILE A 347 29.76 -5.21 -8.61
CA ILE A 347 29.57 -4.40 -9.81
C ILE A 347 29.95 -5.15 -11.09
N HIS A 348 31.06 -5.90 -11.08
CA HIS A 348 31.46 -6.66 -12.26
C HIS A 348 30.42 -7.73 -12.67
N ALA A 349 29.89 -8.47 -11.69
CA ALA A 349 28.87 -9.47 -11.94
C ALA A 349 27.55 -8.81 -12.37
N LEU A 350 27.19 -7.68 -11.75
CA LEU A 350 25.98 -6.93 -12.10
C LEU A 350 26.04 -6.46 -13.56
N ASN A 351 27.15 -5.85 -13.96
CA ASN A 351 27.35 -5.36 -15.33
C ASN A 351 27.29 -6.48 -16.36
N THR A 352 27.77 -7.67 -15.99
CA THR A 352 27.64 -8.87 -16.84
C THR A 352 26.18 -9.23 -17.04
N HIS A 353 25.37 -9.21 -15.97
CA HIS A 353 23.94 -9.52 -16.07
C HIS A 353 23.19 -8.47 -16.88
N ILE A 354 23.49 -7.18 -16.69
CA ILE A 354 22.87 -6.08 -17.47
C ILE A 354 23.16 -6.24 -18.96
N ARG A 355 24.38 -6.64 -19.35
CA ARG A 355 24.77 -6.77 -20.76
C ARG A 355 24.19 -8.00 -21.46
N ILE A 356 24.10 -9.13 -20.75
CA ILE A 356 23.72 -10.41 -21.36
C ILE A 356 22.21 -10.63 -21.34
N SER A 357 21.52 -10.12 -20.31
CA SER A 357 20.09 -10.34 -20.15
C SER A 357 19.28 -9.43 -21.07
N PRO A 358 18.13 -9.89 -21.61
CA PRO A 358 17.23 -9.06 -22.40
C PRO A 358 16.34 -8.20 -21.48
N LEU A 359 17.03 -7.38 -20.68
CA LEU A 359 16.52 -6.60 -19.57
C LEU A 359 15.60 -5.49 -20.06
N ALA A 360 14.33 -5.47 -19.63
CA ALA A 360 13.38 -4.40 -19.91
C ALA A 360 13.45 -3.27 -18.85
N GLU A 361 13.70 -3.63 -17.59
CA GLU A 361 13.73 -2.71 -16.45
C GLU A 361 14.96 -2.93 -15.56
N LEU A 362 15.65 -1.85 -15.20
CA LEU A 362 16.72 -1.84 -14.21
C LEU A 362 16.40 -0.89 -13.06
N THR A 363 16.34 -1.41 -11.84
CA THR A 363 16.39 -0.59 -10.62
C THR A 363 17.79 -0.66 -10.03
N TYR A 364 18.42 0.49 -9.87
CA TYR A 364 19.78 0.62 -9.35
C TYR A 364 19.82 1.59 -8.18
N ARG A 365 19.87 1.03 -6.98
CA ARG A 365 19.93 1.75 -5.71
C ARG A 365 21.24 1.45 -5.00
N THR A 366 22.11 2.44 -4.96
CA THR A 366 23.45 2.36 -4.36
C THR A 366 23.99 3.77 -4.18
N ARG A 367 25.02 3.98 -3.36
CA ARG A 367 25.57 5.33 -3.15
C ARG A 367 26.13 5.97 -4.42
N TYR A 368 26.79 5.22 -5.31
CA TYR A 368 27.42 5.79 -6.50
C TYR A 368 27.04 5.06 -7.81
N LEU A 369 26.78 5.83 -8.86
CA LEU A 369 26.70 5.30 -10.22
C LEU A 369 28.10 5.12 -10.80
N TYR A 370 28.57 3.88 -10.85
CA TYR A 370 29.87 3.56 -11.42
C TYR A 370 29.85 3.65 -12.94
N ALA A 371 30.91 4.21 -13.54
CA ALA A 371 31.04 4.34 -14.99
C ALA A 371 30.92 3.00 -15.76
N PRO A 372 31.49 1.86 -15.29
CA PRO A 372 31.26 0.57 -15.94
C PRO A 372 29.80 0.11 -15.93
N THR A 373 29.03 0.49 -14.90
CA THR A 373 27.60 0.20 -14.80
C THR A 373 26.83 1.03 -15.82
N TRP A 374 27.12 2.33 -15.93
CA TRP A 374 26.53 3.18 -16.96
C TRP A 374 26.83 2.67 -18.37
N GLN A 375 28.07 2.23 -18.62
CA GLN A 375 28.42 1.64 -19.91
C GLN A 375 27.61 0.36 -20.20
N ALA A 376 27.35 -0.47 -19.19
CA ALA A 376 26.50 -1.65 -19.33
C ALA A 376 25.04 -1.27 -19.64
N ILE A 377 24.51 -0.23 -18.99
CA ILE A 377 23.18 0.34 -19.26
C ILE A 377 23.08 0.80 -20.73
N VAL A 378 24.06 1.59 -21.19
CA VAL A 378 24.11 2.10 -22.57
C VAL A 378 24.20 0.97 -23.60
N GLN A 379 24.89 -0.12 -23.27
CA GLN A 379 25.04 -1.28 -24.14
C GLN A 379 23.81 -2.19 -24.17
N SER A 380 22.89 -2.07 -23.21
CA SER A 380 21.66 -2.85 -23.22
C SER A 380 20.69 -2.29 -24.27
N SER A 381 20.42 -3.09 -25.30
CA SER A 381 19.48 -2.76 -26.38
C SER A 381 18.01 -2.92 -26.01
N SER A 382 17.75 -3.72 -24.96
CA SER A 382 16.40 -4.06 -24.50
C SER A 382 15.92 -3.20 -23.33
N LEU A 383 16.83 -2.49 -22.66
CA LEU A 383 16.51 -1.70 -21.47
C LEU A 383 15.66 -0.49 -21.86
N ARG A 384 14.42 -0.46 -21.39
CA ARG A 384 13.44 0.61 -21.61
C ARG A 384 13.20 1.45 -20.36
N THR A 385 13.19 0.83 -19.19
CA THR A 385 12.92 1.50 -17.92
C THR A 385 14.16 1.50 -17.03
N LEU A 386 14.57 2.67 -16.57
CA LEU A 386 15.71 2.86 -15.69
C LEU A 386 15.30 3.64 -14.45
N VAL A 387 15.44 3.01 -13.28
CA VAL A 387 15.20 3.63 -11.96
C VAL A 387 16.54 3.77 -11.25
N LEU A 388 16.94 5.00 -10.92
CA LEU A 388 18.21 5.30 -10.27
C LEU A 388 17.97 5.96 -8.91
N CYS A 389 18.48 5.33 -7.85
CA CYS A 389 18.59 5.93 -6.52
C CYS A 389 20.06 5.98 -6.13
N THR A 390 20.77 7.02 -6.58
CA THR A 390 22.23 7.07 -6.49
C THR A 390 22.80 8.48 -6.57
N THR A 391 24.08 8.64 -6.28
CA THR A 391 24.83 9.88 -6.53
C THR A 391 25.78 9.69 -7.71
N LEU A 392 25.98 10.76 -8.49
CA LEU A 392 26.96 10.73 -9.57
C LEU A 392 28.29 11.31 -9.09
N PRO A 393 29.43 10.77 -9.56
CA PRO A 393 30.71 11.46 -9.45
C PRO A 393 30.67 12.77 -10.25
N VAL A 394 31.50 13.75 -9.87
CA VAL A 394 31.58 15.05 -10.54
C VAL A 394 32.21 14.90 -11.94
N HIS A 395 31.61 15.52 -12.96
CA HIS A 395 32.15 15.67 -14.33
C HIS A 395 32.34 14.44 -15.26
N PRO A 396 31.51 13.39 -15.22
CA PRO A 396 31.52 12.36 -16.27
C PRO A 396 30.81 12.84 -17.55
N ASN A 397 31.51 12.79 -18.69
CA ASN A 397 30.89 12.83 -20.02
C ASN A 397 30.12 11.51 -20.23
N TRP A 398 28.85 11.48 -19.86
CA TRP A 398 28.01 10.29 -19.97
C TRP A 398 27.68 9.97 -21.42
N THR A 399 27.95 8.74 -21.86
CA THR A 399 27.50 8.26 -23.16
C THR A 399 25.98 8.13 -23.19
N HIS A 400 25.35 8.43 -24.34
CA HIS A 400 23.89 8.47 -24.42
C HIS A 400 23.27 7.06 -24.33
N ALA A 401 22.34 6.87 -23.40
CA ALA A 401 21.52 5.67 -23.25
C ALA A 401 20.23 5.81 -24.08
N ARG A 402 20.34 5.63 -25.40
CA ARG A 402 19.23 5.84 -26.37
C ARG A 402 18.08 4.84 -26.25
N ASN A 403 18.27 3.74 -25.52
CA ASN A 403 17.25 2.72 -25.36
C ASN A 403 16.28 3.02 -24.22
N VAL A 404 16.67 3.90 -23.29
CA VAL A 404 15.89 4.24 -22.09
C VAL A 404 14.78 5.20 -22.48
N VAL A 405 13.54 4.77 -22.26
CA VAL A 405 12.29 5.49 -22.55
C VAL A 405 11.65 6.02 -21.27
N ASN A 406 11.71 5.24 -20.19
CA ASN A 406 11.20 5.61 -18.88
C ASN A 406 12.38 5.80 -17.92
N LEU A 407 12.53 7.00 -17.38
CA LEU A 407 13.60 7.36 -16.47
C LEU A 407 13.01 7.83 -15.14
N ASP A 408 13.33 7.14 -14.05
CA ASP A 408 12.96 7.52 -12.68
C ASP A 408 14.23 7.81 -11.85
N LEU A 409 14.34 9.01 -11.30
CA LEU A 409 15.49 9.50 -10.55
C LEU A 409 15.08 9.82 -9.11
N MET A 410 15.61 9.06 -8.15
CA MET A 410 15.40 9.29 -6.72
C MET A 410 16.63 9.96 -6.10
N LEU A 411 16.46 11.21 -5.66
CA LEU A 411 17.51 12.10 -5.19
C LEU A 411 17.52 12.12 -3.65
N SER A 412 18.34 11.27 -3.04
CA SER A 412 18.34 11.05 -1.59
C SER A 412 19.07 12.12 -0.76
N GLN A 413 19.98 12.91 -1.34
CA GLN A 413 20.81 13.87 -0.62
C GLN A 413 20.57 15.31 -1.10
N ALA A 414 20.15 16.18 -0.17
CA ALA A 414 19.88 17.58 -0.46
C ALA A 414 21.09 18.51 -0.30
N THR A 415 22.14 18.07 0.40
CA THR A 415 23.26 18.92 0.83
C THR A 415 24.41 18.99 -0.19
N ARG A 416 24.30 18.29 -1.33
CA ARG A 416 25.34 18.29 -2.38
C ARG A 416 24.74 18.68 -3.73
N PRO A 417 25.52 19.29 -4.64
CA PRO A 417 25.08 19.47 -6.02
C PRO A 417 24.70 18.09 -6.57
N ASN A 418 23.42 17.92 -6.86
CA ASN A 418 22.91 16.63 -7.28
C ASN A 418 23.03 16.51 -8.79
N PHE A 419 24.18 15.98 -9.23
CA PHE A 419 24.48 15.78 -10.64
C PHE A 419 23.59 14.72 -11.31
N LEU A 420 22.73 14.00 -10.56
CA LEU A 420 21.84 12.99 -11.13
C LEU A 420 20.90 13.55 -12.20
N TRP A 421 20.56 14.84 -12.13
CA TRP A 421 19.82 15.54 -13.17
C TRP A 421 20.49 15.45 -14.55
N ASP A 422 21.83 15.39 -14.62
CA ASP A 422 22.56 15.31 -15.89
C ASP A 422 22.25 14.02 -16.66
N ILE A 423 21.77 12.96 -15.98
CA ILE A 423 21.33 11.72 -16.63
C ILE A 423 20.15 11.96 -17.57
N ILE A 424 19.29 12.95 -17.32
CA ILE A 424 18.19 13.29 -18.24
C ILE A 424 18.76 13.65 -19.61
N THR A 425 19.85 14.43 -19.66
CA THR A 425 20.49 14.78 -20.93
C THR A 425 21.22 13.60 -21.59
N ALA A 426 21.65 12.62 -20.78
CA ALA A 426 22.26 11.39 -21.26
C ALA A 426 21.24 10.36 -21.75
N CYS A 427 19.94 10.57 -21.54
CA CYS A 427 18.85 9.72 -22.02
C CYS A 427 17.99 10.48 -23.05
N PRO A 428 18.50 10.76 -24.26
CA PRO A 428 17.80 11.60 -25.25
C PRO A 428 16.52 10.98 -25.84
N SER A 429 16.22 9.74 -25.48
CA SER A 429 15.02 9.01 -25.91
C SER A 429 14.02 8.83 -24.77
N ALA A 430 14.28 9.44 -23.60
CA ALA A 430 13.37 9.36 -22.46
C ALA A 430 12.08 10.16 -22.75
N LEU A 431 10.97 9.45 -22.88
CA LEU A 431 9.65 10.02 -23.08
C LEU A 431 8.94 10.29 -21.76
N SER A 432 9.22 9.48 -20.73
CA SER A 432 8.70 9.63 -19.38
C SER A 432 9.86 9.85 -18.41
N VAL A 433 9.84 10.99 -17.73
CA VAL A 433 10.87 11.37 -16.77
C VAL A 433 10.21 11.69 -15.44
N ARG A 434 10.61 10.93 -14.41
CA ARG A 434 10.23 11.14 -13.03
C ARG A 434 11.46 11.50 -12.22
N VAL A 435 11.32 12.51 -11.37
CA VAL A 435 12.38 12.97 -10.49
C VAL A 435 11.79 13.21 -9.12
N GLN A 436 12.26 12.46 -8.12
CA GLN A 436 11.78 12.55 -6.75
C GLN A 436 12.88 13.05 -5.82
N GLY A 437 12.62 14.16 -5.13
CA GLY A 437 13.51 14.74 -4.13
C GLY A 437 13.40 14.11 -2.74
N SER A 438 14.19 14.64 -1.81
CA SER A 438 13.99 14.43 -0.37
C SER A 438 12.83 15.30 0.09
N SER A 439 11.77 14.68 0.64
CA SER A 439 10.61 15.39 1.20
C SER A 439 10.95 16.36 2.33
N GLU A 440 12.11 16.19 2.97
CA GLU A 440 12.56 17.00 4.09
C GLU A 440 13.21 18.32 3.67
N HIS A 441 13.89 18.33 2.54
CA HIS A 441 14.75 19.43 2.12
C HIS A 441 14.30 20.05 0.79
N GLY A 442 13.64 19.23 -0.03
CA GLY A 442 13.33 19.53 -1.41
C GLY A 442 14.56 19.53 -2.32
N ILE A 443 14.31 19.70 -3.63
CA ILE A 443 15.35 19.76 -4.65
C ILE A 443 15.13 20.97 -5.58
N TYR A 444 16.22 21.52 -6.12
CA TYR A 444 16.17 22.55 -7.15
C TYR A 444 16.28 21.92 -8.54
N ILE A 445 15.46 22.40 -9.48
CA ILE A 445 15.61 22.15 -10.91
C ILE A 445 16.86 22.89 -11.42
N PRO A 446 17.88 22.20 -11.96
CA PRO A 446 19.08 22.86 -12.44
C PRO A 446 18.85 23.49 -13.82
N ILE A 447 19.22 24.78 -13.92
CA ILE A 447 19.17 25.55 -15.19
C ILE A 447 20.02 24.88 -16.28
N THR A 448 21.07 24.15 -15.92
CA THR A 448 21.96 23.47 -16.87
C THR A 448 21.24 22.39 -17.70
N VAL A 449 20.28 21.68 -17.10
CA VAL A 449 19.53 20.61 -17.76
C VAL A 449 18.38 21.17 -18.56
N PHE A 450 17.61 22.09 -17.99
CA PHE A 450 16.45 22.72 -18.63
C PHE A 450 16.80 24.07 -19.25
N SER A 451 18.00 24.20 -19.81
CA SER A 451 18.44 25.46 -20.39
C SER A 451 17.66 25.80 -21.67
N PRO A 452 17.50 27.08 -22.04
CA PRO A 452 16.97 27.53 -23.33
C PRO A 452 17.75 27.06 -24.57
N ARG A 453 18.79 26.24 -24.42
CA ARG A 453 19.69 25.82 -25.50
C ARG A 453 19.05 24.72 -26.36
N ALA A 454 19.71 24.41 -27.48
CA ALA A 454 19.25 23.42 -28.45
C ALA A 454 18.96 22.03 -27.85
N HIS A 455 19.57 21.66 -26.74
CA HIS A 455 19.48 20.33 -26.10
C HIS A 455 18.48 20.26 -24.93
N ASN A 456 17.50 21.17 -24.86
CA ASN A 456 16.47 21.10 -23.81
C ASN A 456 15.66 19.79 -23.92
N PRO A 457 15.60 18.96 -22.86
CA PRO A 457 14.93 17.67 -22.91
C PRO A 457 13.41 17.78 -23.06
N LEU A 458 12.80 18.93 -22.73
CA LEU A 458 11.36 19.17 -22.93
C LEU A 458 10.92 19.14 -24.40
N LYS A 459 11.86 19.13 -25.35
CA LYS A 459 11.56 18.97 -26.78
C LYS A 459 10.98 17.60 -27.13
N HIS A 460 11.21 16.58 -26.30
CA HIS A 460 10.77 15.21 -26.58
C HIS A 460 10.08 14.53 -25.40
N ILE A 461 10.30 14.99 -24.16
CA ILE A 461 9.59 14.47 -22.99
C ILE A 461 8.08 14.68 -23.17
N ARG A 462 7.32 13.60 -23.00
CA ARG A 462 5.85 13.59 -23.07
C ARG A 462 5.21 13.47 -21.70
N ARG A 463 5.87 12.87 -20.72
CA ARG A 463 5.38 12.72 -19.35
C ARG A 463 6.47 13.17 -18.38
N LEU A 464 6.18 14.21 -17.59
CA LEU A 464 7.12 14.80 -16.65
C LEU A 464 6.51 14.81 -15.25
N ASP A 465 7.21 14.21 -14.29
CA ASP A 465 6.81 14.17 -12.89
C ASP A 465 7.95 14.62 -12.00
N LEU A 466 7.79 15.77 -11.34
CA LEU A 466 8.81 16.37 -10.49
C LEU A 466 8.28 16.49 -9.06
N GLN A 467 8.79 15.65 -8.18
CA GLN A 467 8.32 15.53 -6.81
C GLN A 467 9.29 16.12 -5.79
N ASP A 468 8.73 16.65 -4.71
CA ASP A 468 9.47 17.23 -3.59
C ASP A 468 10.41 18.37 -4.05
N LEU A 469 9.93 19.24 -4.93
CA LEU A 469 10.66 20.41 -5.39
C LEU A 469 10.70 21.53 -4.35
N ILE A 470 11.67 22.42 -4.51
CA ILE A 470 11.63 23.77 -3.94
C ILE A 470 10.85 24.66 -4.92
N ALA A 471 9.79 25.30 -4.45
CA ALA A 471 8.81 25.99 -5.29
C ALA A 471 9.43 27.02 -6.23
N GLU A 472 10.42 27.79 -5.78
CA GLU A 472 11.13 28.80 -6.56
C GLU A 472 11.80 28.20 -7.82
N SER A 473 12.17 26.92 -7.78
CA SER A 473 12.77 26.24 -8.94
C SER A 473 11.78 25.99 -10.09
N LEU A 474 10.46 26.09 -9.84
CA LEU A 474 9.45 26.01 -10.90
C LEU A 474 9.56 27.17 -11.90
N LEU A 475 10.18 28.29 -11.53
CA LEU A 475 10.51 29.37 -12.47
C LEU A 475 11.51 28.92 -13.54
N VAL A 476 12.43 28.01 -13.20
CA VAL A 476 13.35 27.39 -14.16
C VAL A 476 12.57 26.54 -15.16
N LEU A 477 11.62 25.73 -14.67
CA LEU A 477 10.75 24.93 -15.53
C LEU A 477 9.91 25.81 -16.47
N ALA A 478 9.26 26.85 -15.94
CA ALA A 478 8.45 27.76 -16.74
C ALA A 478 9.27 28.47 -17.83
N THR A 479 10.47 28.93 -17.49
CA THR A 479 11.41 29.54 -18.45
C THR A 479 11.83 28.54 -19.53
N ALA A 480 12.07 27.29 -19.15
CA ALA A 480 12.45 26.22 -20.06
C ALA A 480 11.32 25.89 -21.05
N ILE A 481 10.07 25.83 -20.58
CA ILE A 481 8.88 25.62 -21.40
C ILE A 481 8.73 26.75 -22.43
N GLU A 482 8.80 28.01 -21.99
CA GLU A 482 8.71 29.17 -22.89
C GLU A 482 9.83 29.21 -23.94
N ALA A 483 11.05 28.82 -23.54
CA ALA A 483 12.19 28.80 -24.45
C ALA A 483 12.08 27.76 -25.56
N VAL A 484 11.41 26.62 -25.30
CA VAL A 484 11.22 25.57 -26.33
C VAL A 484 10.13 25.95 -27.33
N GLY A 485 9.14 26.74 -26.92
CA GLY A 485 8.03 27.12 -27.79
C GLY A 485 6.91 26.11 -27.73
N CYS A 486 6.80 25.17 -28.68
CA CYS A 486 5.80 24.11 -28.60
C CYS A 486 6.42 22.84 -28.02
N ILE A 487 5.86 22.30 -26.94
CA ILE A 487 6.34 21.07 -26.28
C ILE A 487 5.33 19.93 -26.42
N PRO A 488 5.77 18.67 -26.66
CA PRO A 488 4.89 17.51 -26.82
C PRO A 488 4.42 16.94 -25.47
N LEU A 489 4.38 17.77 -24.43
CA LEU A 489 4.09 17.36 -23.06
C LEU A 489 2.60 17.03 -22.93
N THR A 490 2.31 15.79 -22.53
CA THR A 490 0.95 15.26 -22.34
C THR A 490 0.58 15.11 -20.86
N HIS A 491 1.57 14.85 -19.99
CA HIS A 491 1.36 14.69 -18.55
C HIS A 491 2.39 15.53 -17.80
N LEU A 492 1.92 16.35 -16.85
CA LEU A 492 2.76 17.13 -15.95
C LEU A 492 2.29 16.94 -14.51
N ALA A 493 3.17 16.43 -13.65
CA ALA A 493 3.03 16.50 -12.21
C ALA A 493 4.16 17.32 -11.60
N VAL A 494 3.80 18.23 -10.70
CA VAL A 494 4.74 18.92 -9.84
C VAL A 494 4.25 18.82 -8.40
N SER A 495 5.14 18.48 -7.47
CA SER A 495 4.89 18.60 -6.03
C SER A 495 6.05 19.31 -5.34
N THR A 496 5.74 20.06 -4.30
CA THR A 496 6.75 20.74 -3.50
C THR A 496 6.96 20.06 -2.15
N ALA A 497 8.19 20.15 -1.64
CA ALA A 497 8.56 19.65 -0.31
C ALA A 497 8.12 20.63 0.79
N LYS A 498 9.01 21.01 1.71
CA LYS A 498 8.77 22.05 2.74
C LYS A 498 8.72 23.49 2.18
N SER A 499 8.17 23.67 0.98
CA SER A 499 7.98 24.95 0.29
C SER A 499 6.60 24.99 -0.38
N HIS A 500 6.15 26.16 -0.81
CA HIS A 500 4.84 26.32 -1.45
C HIS A 500 4.91 27.11 -2.74
N ILE A 501 4.02 26.75 -3.65
CA ILE A 501 3.78 27.47 -4.88
C ILE A 501 2.91 28.70 -4.56
N LYS A 502 3.58 29.85 -4.40
CA LYS A 502 2.95 31.16 -4.22
C LYS A 502 2.30 31.65 -5.51
N LYS A 503 1.49 32.72 -5.41
CA LYS A 503 0.72 33.29 -6.53
C LYS A 503 1.60 33.60 -7.75
N ASP A 504 2.71 34.29 -7.54
CA ASP A 504 3.64 34.71 -8.60
C ASP A 504 4.23 33.50 -9.33
N ILE A 505 4.68 32.49 -8.61
CA ILE A 505 5.22 31.25 -9.18
C ILE A 505 4.14 30.46 -9.91
N ALA A 506 2.96 30.29 -9.29
CA ALA A 506 1.82 29.56 -9.87
C ALA A 506 1.37 30.19 -11.19
N VAL A 507 1.19 31.52 -11.21
CA VAL A 507 0.76 32.25 -12.41
C VAL A 507 1.80 32.15 -13.54
N VAL A 508 3.10 32.26 -13.23
CA VAL A 508 4.17 32.12 -14.23
C VAL A 508 4.21 30.70 -14.79
N LEU A 509 4.13 29.68 -13.92
CA LEU A 509 4.07 28.29 -14.34
C LEU A 509 2.87 28.03 -15.24
N VAL A 510 1.65 28.37 -14.81
CA VAL A 510 0.42 28.11 -15.57
C VAL A 510 0.44 28.82 -16.92
N ARG A 511 0.88 30.08 -16.98
CA ARG A 511 1.00 30.81 -18.26
C ARG A 511 1.96 30.13 -19.23
N SER A 512 3.06 29.59 -18.74
CA SER A 512 4.01 28.85 -19.57
C SER A 512 3.39 27.58 -20.18
N LEU A 513 2.41 26.96 -19.52
CA LEU A 513 1.75 25.75 -20.01
C LEU A 513 0.93 25.96 -21.29
N ARG A 514 0.68 27.21 -21.70
CA ARG A 514 0.11 27.52 -23.03
C ARG A 514 0.93 26.98 -24.20
N ARG A 515 2.19 26.64 -23.94
CA ARG A 515 3.16 26.02 -24.85
C ARG A 515 3.00 24.50 -24.98
N ALA A 516 2.24 23.88 -24.08
CA ALA A 516 1.95 22.46 -24.03
C ALA A 516 0.53 22.20 -24.55
N GLU A 517 0.30 22.43 -25.85
CA GLU A 517 -1.03 22.31 -26.47
C GLU A 517 -1.63 20.90 -26.35
N HIS A 518 -0.79 19.89 -26.15
CA HIS A 518 -1.17 18.48 -25.99
C HIS A 518 -1.28 18.03 -24.52
N LEU A 519 -1.26 18.95 -23.55
CA LEU A 519 -1.35 18.59 -22.14
C LEU A 519 -2.75 18.03 -21.81
N LEU A 520 -2.79 16.77 -21.39
CA LEU A 520 -4.01 16.05 -21.02
C LEU A 520 -4.14 15.91 -19.50
N VAL A 521 -3.03 15.72 -18.78
CA VAL A 521 -3.03 15.49 -17.34
C VAL A 521 -2.15 16.51 -16.65
N LEU A 522 -2.73 17.26 -15.71
CA LEU A 522 -2.03 18.25 -14.90
C LEU A 522 -2.26 17.98 -13.40
N ARG A 523 -1.16 17.79 -12.66
CA ARG A 523 -1.15 17.69 -11.20
C ARG A 523 -0.23 18.75 -10.60
N ILE A 524 -0.76 19.57 -9.70
CA ILE A 524 -0.01 20.58 -8.95
C ILE A 524 -0.28 20.36 -7.46
N ASP A 525 0.76 19.95 -6.73
CA ASP A 525 0.75 19.78 -5.28
C ASP A 525 1.64 20.83 -4.60
N GLY A 526 1.22 21.27 -3.41
CA GLY A 526 1.85 22.33 -2.63
C GLY A 526 1.40 23.75 -3.02
N LEU A 527 0.20 23.90 -3.57
CA LEU A 527 -0.33 25.19 -4.01
C LEU A 527 -0.78 26.04 -2.82
N GLN A 528 -0.06 27.13 -2.49
CA GLN A 528 -0.53 28.08 -1.47
C GLN A 528 -1.59 29.03 -2.03
N TYR A 529 -1.48 29.43 -3.30
CA TYR A 529 -2.46 30.29 -3.94
C TYR A 529 -3.50 29.49 -4.71
N ALA A 530 -4.63 29.18 -4.06
CA ALA A 530 -5.69 28.36 -4.61
C ALA A 530 -7.02 29.11 -4.78
N LYS A 531 -7.01 30.39 -5.16
CA LYS A 531 -8.23 31.18 -5.42
C LYS A 531 -8.87 30.82 -6.78
N PRO A 532 -10.17 31.10 -7.02
CA PRO A 532 -10.86 30.72 -8.27
C PRO A 532 -10.18 31.18 -9.56
N ASP A 533 -9.49 32.33 -9.53
CA ASP A 533 -8.75 32.88 -10.68
C ASP A 533 -7.63 31.95 -11.18
N ILE A 534 -7.06 31.08 -10.33
CA ILE A 534 -6.06 30.11 -10.78
C ILE A 534 -6.69 29.01 -11.64
N LEU A 535 -7.90 28.52 -11.29
CA LEU A 535 -8.61 27.53 -12.10
C LEU A 535 -9.00 28.14 -13.46
N ALA A 536 -9.52 29.37 -13.45
CA ALA A 536 -9.83 30.09 -14.69
C ALA A 536 -8.58 30.23 -15.58
N LEU A 537 -7.45 30.65 -15.01
CA LEU A 537 -6.20 30.78 -15.74
C LEU A 537 -5.68 29.45 -16.30
N ILE A 538 -5.83 28.35 -15.56
CA ILE A 538 -5.48 27.01 -16.06
C ILE A 538 -6.37 26.65 -17.24
N GLY A 539 -7.68 26.89 -17.16
CA GLY A 539 -8.62 26.63 -18.26
C GLY A 539 -8.34 27.46 -19.51
N GLU A 540 -7.91 28.71 -19.35
CA GLU A 540 -7.47 29.55 -20.47
C GLU A 540 -6.17 29.05 -21.12
N CYS A 541 -5.23 28.54 -20.33
CA CYS A 541 -3.91 28.15 -20.82
C CYS A 541 -3.87 26.73 -21.38
N VAL A 542 -4.64 25.80 -20.81
CA VAL A 542 -4.66 24.37 -21.18
C VAL A 542 -6.10 23.82 -21.20
N PRO A 543 -6.96 24.30 -22.13
CA PRO A 543 -8.38 23.94 -22.17
C PRO A 543 -8.65 22.45 -22.49
N HIS A 544 -7.66 21.74 -23.04
CA HIS A 544 -7.80 20.34 -23.48
C HIS A 544 -7.47 19.29 -22.41
N ILE A 545 -7.24 19.70 -21.15
CA ILE A 545 -6.95 18.74 -20.09
C ILE A 545 -8.14 17.80 -19.84
N GLU A 546 -7.84 16.52 -19.68
CA GLU A 546 -8.79 15.48 -19.32
C GLU A 546 -8.74 15.18 -17.82
N ALA A 547 -7.59 15.39 -17.16
CA ALA A 547 -7.45 15.22 -15.73
C ALA A 547 -6.72 16.39 -15.07
N LEU A 548 -7.32 16.94 -14.02
CA LEU A 548 -6.77 18.04 -13.22
C LEU A 548 -6.74 17.66 -11.74
N VAL A 549 -5.56 17.72 -11.13
CA VAL A 549 -5.39 17.58 -9.68
C VAL A 549 -4.69 18.78 -9.09
N LEU A 550 -5.35 19.43 -8.14
CA LEU A 550 -4.82 20.57 -7.41
C LEU A 550 -4.87 20.27 -5.90
N GLN A 551 -3.71 20.32 -5.24
CA GLN A 551 -3.63 20.18 -3.79
C GLN A 551 -3.21 21.51 -3.16
N HIS A 552 -4.16 22.13 -2.46
CA HIS A 552 -3.94 23.35 -1.70
C HIS A 552 -3.17 23.06 -0.40
N GLN A 553 -2.12 23.84 -0.13
CA GLN A 553 -1.36 23.74 1.10
C GLN A 553 -1.21 25.12 1.72
N ALA A 554 -1.93 25.38 2.82
CA ALA A 554 -1.93 26.68 3.50
C ALA A 554 -0.60 26.99 4.22
N SER A 555 0.09 25.95 4.73
CA SER A 555 1.31 26.08 5.54
C SER A 555 2.32 24.95 5.34
N LYS A 556 3.62 25.27 5.45
CA LYS A 556 4.73 24.36 5.08
C LYS A 556 4.94 23.26 6.09
N TYR A 557 4.38 23.48 7.28
CA TYR A 557 4.41 22.57 8.41
C TYR A 557 3.22 21.61 8.39
N PHE A 558 2.17 21.92 7.62
CA PHE A 558 0.99 21.10 7.51
C PHE A 558 0.88 20.52 6.10
N LYS A 559 1.50 19.36 5.90
CA LYS A 559 1.14 18.46 4.78
C LYS A 559 -0.15 17.73 5.15
N ASN A 560 -1.24 18.50 5.31
CA ASN A 560 -2.53 17.88 5.57
C ASN A 560 -3.09 17.35 4.25
N ARG A 561 -3.55 16.09 4.26
CA ARG A 561 -4.14 15.44 3.10
C ARG A 561 -5.38 16.17 2.62
N ALA A 562 -6.11 16.84 3.53
CA ALA A 562 -7.22 17.74 3.25
C ALA A 562 -6.97 19.17 3.75
N ALA A 563 -7.36 20.17 2.97
CA ALA A 563 -7.13 21.58 3.26
C ALA A 563 -8.41 22.42 3.14
N TYR A 564 -8.45 23.52 3.89
CA TYR A 564 -9.46 24.56 3.72
C TYR A 564 -9.12 25.39 2.49
N TRP A 565 -9.97 25.36 1.48
CA TRP A 565 -9.78 26.17 0.29
C TRP A 565 -10.13 27.63 0.57
N PRO A 566 -9.45 28.62 -0.05
CA PRO A 566 -9.63 30.04 0.27
C PRO A 566 -11.03 30.62 0.01
N CYS A 567 -11.85 29.93 -0.79
CA CYS A 567 -13.18 30.35 -1.19
C CYS A 567 -14.13 29.15 -1.03
N PRO A 568 -15.45 29.37 -0.98
CA PRO A 568 -16.43 28.30 -1.04
C PRO A 568 -16.47 27.63 -2.43
N ALA A 569 -16.93 26.37 -2.49
CA ALA A 569 -16.98 25.58 -3.71
C ALA A 569 -17.75 26.26 -4.87
N HIS A 570 -18.81 27.02 -4.56
CA HIS A 570 -19.63 27.68 -5.59
C HIS A 570 -18.88 28.79 -6.36
N GLU A 571 -17.80 29.34 -5.81
CA GLU A 571 -16.95 30.27 -6.56
C GLU A 571 -16.00 29.56 -7.54
N TYR A 572 -15.59 28.32 -7.25
CA TYR A 572 -14.74 27.54 -8.16
C TYR A 572 -15.53 26.89 -9.29
N ALA A 573 -16.79 26.52 -9.02
CA ALA A 573 -17.58 25.74 -9.95
C ALA A 573 -17.70 26.39 -11.34
N PRO A 574 -18.00 27.70 -11.48
CA PRO A 574 -18.08 28.35 -12.79
C PRO A 574 -16.79 28.26 -13.60
N CYS A 575 -15.62 28.26 -12.95
CA CYS A 575 -14.32 28.13 -13.61
C CYS A 575 -14.15 26.77 -14.31
N LEU A 576 -14.91 25.74 -13.93
CA LEU A 576 -14.85 24.43 -14.58
C LEU A 576 -15.41 24.43 -16.00
N SER A 577 -16.23 25.43 -16.36
CA SER A 577 -16.73 25.61 -17.72
C SER A 577 -15.63 25.90 -18.75
N ALA A 578 -14.45 26.35 -18.30
CA ALA A 578 -13.29 26.56 -19.14
C ALA A 578 -12.61 25.25 -19.60
N PHE A 579 -13.03 24.09 -19.06
CA PHE A 579 -12.46 22.79 -19.40
C PHE A 579 -13.48 21.88 -20.11
N PRO A 580 -13.68 22.02 -21.42
CA PRO A 580 -14.66 21.22 -22.16
C PRO A 580 -14.36 19.71 -22.17
N HIS A 581 -13.13 19.29 -21.86
CA HIS A 581 -12.70 17.90 -21.90
C HIS A 581 -12.36 17.29 -20.53
N LEU A 582 -12.50 18.05 -19.44
CA LEU A 582 -12.11 17.58 -18.10
C LEU A 582 -13.03 16.46 -17.62
N ARG A 583 -12.50 15.25 -17.56
CA ARG A 583 -13.17 14.03 -17.08
C ARG A 583 -12.88 13.74 -15.61
N HIS A 584 -11.68 14.06 -15.15
CA HIS A 584 -11.22 13.70 -13.81
C HIS A 584 -10.75 14.94 -13.04
N LEU A 585 -11.39 15.23 -11.91
CA LEU A 585 -11.03 16.36 -11.06
C LEU A 585 -10.65 15.87 -9.65
N GLY A 586 -9.44 16.19 -9.19
CA GLY A 586 -8.97 15.90 -7.84
C GLY A 586 -8.63 17.17 -7.07
N LEU A 587 -9.35 17.47 -6.00
CA LEU A 587 -9.06 18.57 -5.09
C LEU A 587 -8.89 18.04 -3.68
N ASN A 588 -7.92 18.54 -2.92
CA ASN A 588 -7.84 18.21 -1.49
C ASN A 588 -8.78 19.08 -0.62
N MET A 589 -9.98 19.40 -1.13
CA MET A 589 -10.93 20.27 -0.43
C MET A 589 -11.55 19.54 0.75
N ARG A 590 -11.39 20.09 1.96
CA ARG A 590 -11.98 19.54 3.19
C ARG A 590 -13.49 19.76 3.20
N ILE A 591 -14.26 18.67 3.15
CA ILE A 591 -15.73 18.73 3.05
C ILE A 591 -16.42 18.75 4.42
N PHE A 592 -15.86 18.04 5.41
CA PHE A 592 -16.51 17.85 6.73
C PHE A 592 -16.58 19.09 7.60
N ASP A 593 -15.88 20.16 7.23
CA ASP A 593 -15.81 21.39 8.03
C ASP A 593 -16.45 22.58 7.31
N ALA A 594 -17.23 22.32 6.25
CA ALA A 594 -18.09 23.33 5.67
C ALA A 594 -19.19 23.66 6.68
N LEU A 595 -18.96 24.69 7.51
CA LEU A 595 -20.02 25.40 8.19
C LEU A 595 -20.95 26.01 7.12
N TYR A 596 -22.21 25.59 7.17
CA TYR A 596 -23.40 26.08 6.43
C TYR A 596 -23.54 25.65 4.96
N THR A 597 -24.65 24.96 4.67
CA THR A 597 -25.12 24.65 3.31
C THR A 597 -25.64 25.92 2.61
N PRO A 598 -25.79 25.89 1.27
CA PRO A 598 -26.48 26.90 0.49
C PRO A 598 -27.95 27.12 0.86
N HIS A 599 -28.59 26.24 1.64
CA HIS A 599 -30.02 26.40 1.95
C HIS A 599 -30.25 27.66 2.80
N ALA A 600 -29.40 27.89 3.80
CA ALA A 600 -29.36 29.15 4.55
C ALA A 600 -28.96 30.35 3.66
N VAL A 601 -28.14 30.14 2.62
CA VAL A 601 -27.75 31.20 1.67
C VAL A 601 -28.91 31.60 0.76
N THR A 602 -29.73 30.65 0.28
CA THR A 602 -30.96 30.96 -0.49
C THR A 602 -32.01 31.68 0.37
N TYR A 603 -32.02 31.43 1.69
CA TYR A 603 -32.90 32.10 2.65
C TYR A 603 -32.35 33.43 3.19
N LEU A 604 -31.02 33.61 3.24
CA LEU A 604 -30.34 34.88 3.48
C LEU A 604 -30.59 35.89 2.35
N GLU A 605 -30.76 35.39 1.12
CA GLU A 605 -31.13 36.18 -0.06
C GLU A 605 -32.62 36.62 -0.06
N SER A 606 -33.44 36.16 0.90
CA SER A 606 -34.90 36.42 0.98
C SER A 606 -35.39 37.01 2.32
N ASP A 607 -34.53 37.76 3.03
CA ASP A 607 -34.86 38.59 4.21
C ASP A 607 -35.50 37.85 5.42
N TYR A 608 -35.31 36.53 5.57
CA TYR A 608 -35.69 35.73 6.75
C TYR A 608 -37.20 35.59 7.07
N VAL A 609 -38.12 36.08 6.24
CA VAL A 609 -39.56 36.04 6.57
C VAL A 609 -40.11 34.61 6.49
N GLY A 610 -40.48 34.02 7.64
CA GLY A 610 -41.20 32.74 7.74
C GLY A 610 -40.33 31.47 7.88
N ALA A 611 -39.01 31.61 8.09
CA ALA A 611 -38.09 30.48 8.18
C ALA A 611 -38.34 29.57 9.40
N GLU A 612 -38.66 30.15 10.57
CA GLU A 612 -38.95 29.39 11.79
C GLU A 612 -40.24 28.57 11.63
N ASP A 613 -41.30 29.17 11.09
CA ASP A 613 -42.60 28.51 10.89
C ASP A 613 -42.50 27.31 9.94
N TRP A 614 -41.71 27.44 8.86
CA TRP A 614 -41.47 26.34 7.94
C TRP A 614 -40.62 25.23 8.58
N TYR A 615 -39.58 25.59 9.34
CA TYR A 615 -38.71 24.63 10.02
C TYR A 615 -39.46 23.82 11.08
N GLU A 616 -40.30 24.48 11.87
CA GLU A 616 -41.19 23.81 12.82
C GLU A 616 -42.18 22.91 12.10
N LYS A 617 -42.72 23.34 10.95
CA LYS A 617 -43.63 22.54 10.14
C LYS A 617 -42.94 21.29 9.57
N ALA A 618 -41.73 21.41 9.03
CA ALA A 618 -40.95 20.29 8.49
C ALA A 618 -40.59 19.27 9.59
N ILE A 619 -40.16 19.75 10.77
CA ILE A 619 -39.93 18.88 11.94
C ILE A 619 -41.22 18.18 12.37
N ALA A 620 -42.34 18.90 12.38
CA ALA A 620 -43.63 18.34 12.74
C ALA A 620 -44.17 17.35 11.69
N GLU A 621 -43.82 17.51 10.41
CA GLU A 621 -44.14 16.57 9.33
C GLU A 621 -43.30 15.30 9.45
N TRP A 622 -41.98 15.41 9.59
CA TRP A 622 -41.08 14.27 9.78
C TRP A 622 -41.45 13.44 11.02
N ARG A 623 -41.72 14.09 12.16
CA ARG A 623 -42.17 13.42 13.40
C ARG A 623 -43.51 12.69 13.26
N ARG A 624 -44.32 13.02 12.25
CA ARG A 624 -45.61 12.36 11.99
C ARG A 624 -45.47 11.11 11.13
N GLU A 625 -44.33 10.92 10.47
CA GLU A 625 -44.08 9.73 9.67
C GLU A 625 -43.79 8.50 10.55
N ASP A 626 -43.84 7.31 9.96
CA ASP A 626 -43.62 6.05 10.68
C ASP A 626 -42.12 5.92 11.06
N PRO A 627 -41.76 5.72 12.34
CA PRO A 627 -40.37 5.54 12.78
C PRO A 627 -39.59 4.46 12.02
N SER A 628 -40.28 3.44 11.50
CA SER A 628 -39.66 2.36 10.71
C SER A 628 -39.27 2.78 9.28
N LYS A 629 -39.74 3.95 8.83
CA LYS A 629 -39.41 4.57 7.54
C LYS A 629 -38.48 5.76 7.67
N HIS A 630 -38.07 6.13 8.88
CA HIS A 630 -37.18 7.26 9.08
C HIS A 630 -35.79 6.91 8.53
N ASP A 631 -35.47 7.44 7.36
CA ASP A 631 -34.07 7.63 7.01
C ASP A 631 -33.55 8.81 7.85
N MET A 632 -32.47 8.57 8.61
CA MET A 632 -31.82 9.62 9.38
C MET A 632 -31.23 10.70 8.47
N ASP A 633 -31.03 10.41 7.19
CA ASP A 633 -30.61 11.36 6.17
C ASP A 633 -31.74 12.32 5.73
N GLU A 634 -33.01 12.03 6.07
CA GLU A 634 -34.18 12.88 5.75
C GLU A 634 -34.67 13.74 6.94
N HIS A 635 -34.01 13.67 8.11
CA HIS A 635 -34.39 14.51 9.24
C HIS A 635 -34.15 16.00 8.91
N PRO A 636 -35.13 16.92 9.12
CA PRO A 636 -34.93 18.36 8.88
C PRO A 636 -33.74 19.00 9.63
N ARG A 637 -33.25 18.36 10.70
CA ARG A 637 -32.05 18.74 11.44
C ARG A 637 -30.77 18.14 10.86
N SER A 638 -30.85 16.98 10.19
CA SER A 638 -29.73 16.37 9.46
C SER A 638 -29.57 16.95 8.05
N ILE A 639 -30.64 17.54 7.47
CA ILE A 639 -30.55 18.36 6.24
C ILE A 639 -29.55 19.52 6.41
N ASP A 640 -29.45 20.10 7.62
CA ASP A 640 -28.45 21.12 7.96
C ASP A 640 -27.14 20.53 8.52
N HIS A 641 -27.13 19.24 8.88
CA HIS A 641 -25.95 18.55 9.39
C HIS A 641 -25.14 17.97 8.22
N ILE A 642 -24.14 18.72 7.78
CA ILE A 642 -23.23 18.34 6.71
C ILE A 642 -22.30 17.21 7.20
N SER A 643 -22.65 15.94 6.96
CA SER A 643 -21.71 14.82 7.15
C SER A 643 -21.45 14.04 5.86
N THR A 644 -22.40 13.93 4.94
CA THR A 644 -22.24 13.29 3.60
C THR A 644 -22.87 14.10 2.46
N ASN A 645 -23.92 14.88 2.75
CA ASN A 645 -24.65 15.66 1.74
C ASN A 645 -23.86 16.79 1.08
N ALA A 646 -22.93 17.46 1.79
CA ALA A 646 -22.16 18.53 1.15
C ALA A 646 -21.11 18.04 0.14
N ALA A 647 -20.58 16.82 0.32
CA ALA A 647 -19.68 16.21 -0.65
C ALA A 647 -20.43 16.04 -1.97
N ARG A 648 -21.59 15.37 -1.90
CA ARG A 648 -22.47 15.15 -3.06
C ARG A 648 -22.95 16.46 -3.67
N ALA A 649 -23.37 17.44 -2.86
CA ALA A 649 -23.80 18.74 -3.36
C ALA A 649 -22.66 19.48 -4.09
N THR A 650 -21.45 19.47 -3.54
CA THR A 650 -20.26 20.06 -4.16
C THR A 650 -19.91 19.37 -5.48
N VAL A 651 -19.90 18.04 -5.50
CA VAL A 651 -19.63 17.27 -6.73
C VAL A 651 -20.71 17.50 -7.77
N ARG A 652 -21.99 17.53 -7.38
CA ARG A 652 -23.10 17.86 -8.28
C ARG A 652 -22.93 19.26 -8.88
N LEU A 653 -22.57 20.25 -8.06
CA LEU A 653 -22.31 21.61 -8.51
C LEU A 653 -21.15 21.68 -9.50
N PHE A 654 -20.04 21.00 -9.21
CA PHE A 654 -18.92 20.89 -10.15
C PHE A 654 -19.33 20.19 -11.44
N ALA A 655 -20.11 19.12 -11.37
CA ALA A 655 -20.61 18.40 -12.55
C ALA A 655 -21.59 19.23 -13.40
N ILE A 656 -22.33 20.18 -12.82
CA ILE A 656 -23.17 21.11 -13.60
C ILE A 656 -22.30 21.99 -14.50
N HIS A 657 -21.18 22.51 -13.99
CA HIS A 657 -20.30 23.39 -14.74
C HIS A 657 -19.24 22.66 -15.59
N GLY A 658 -18.75 21.51 -15.12
CA GLY A 658 -17.84 20.62 -15.84
C GLY A 658 -18.62 19.53 -16.55
N VAL A 659 -19.11 19.83 -17.76
CA VAL A 659 -20.03 18.94 -18.50
C VAL A 659 -19.39 17.58 -18.84
N ALA A 660 -18.07 17.52 -19.01
CA ALA A 660 -17.34 16.29 -19.30
C ALA A 660 -16.93 15.46 -18.07
N LEU A 661 -17.17 15.96 -16.85
CA LEU A 661 -16.72 15.29 -15.62
C LEU A 661 -17.37 13.92 -15.46
N ARG A 662 -16.52 12.90 -15.26
CA ARG A 662 -16.85 11.52 -14.93
C ARG A 662 -16.50 11.17 -13.49
N THR A 663 -15.42 11.73 -12.95
CA THR A 663 -15.01 11.45 -11.57
C THR A 663 -14.57 12.72 -10.86
N VAL A 664 -14.99 12.87 -9.61
CA VAL A 664 -14.48 13.92 -8.71
C VAL A 664 -13.98 13.29 -7.42
N SER A 665 -12.75 13.64 -7.05
CA SER A 665 -12.12 13.26 -5.78
C SER A 665 -11.88 14.51 -4.94
N LEU A 666 -12.50 14.55 -3.78
CA LEU A 666 -12.36 15.60 -2.77
C LEU A 666 -11.56 15.07 -1.58
N HIS A 667 -11.27 15.91 -0.58
CA HIS A 667 -10.52 15.58 0.63
C HIS A 667 -9.07 15.14 0.40
N ASN A 668 -8.80 14.03 -0.28
CA ASN A 668 -7.47 13.56 -0.64
C ASN A 668 -7.49 12.90 -2.03
N ALA A 669 -6.89 13.55 -3.03
CA ALA A 669 -6.78 12.96 -4.37
C ALA A 669 -5.91 11.68 -4.40
N ASP A 670 -5.08 11.47 -3.37
CA ASP A 670 -4.23 10.28 -3.20
C ASP A 670 -4.89 9.14 -2.43
N LEU A 671 -6.11 9.30 -1.93
CA LEU A 671 -6.86 8.20 -1.31
C LEU A 671 -8.29 8.16 -1.84
N SER A 672 -8.60 7.12 -2.58
CA SER A 672 -9.91 6.74 -3.10
C SER A 672 -10.65 6.08 -1.96
N LEU A 673 -10.86 6.84 -0.89
CA LEU A 673 -11.83 6.47 0.12
C LEU A 673 -13.20 6.61 -0.53
N PRO A 674 -14.07 5.59 -0.46
CA PRO A 674 -15.39 5.58 -1.12
C PRO A 674 -16.22 6.83 -0.84
N PHE A 675 -15.99 7.49 0.30
CA PHE A 675 -16.75 8.67 0.72
C PHE A 675 -16.31 9.99 0.08
N PHE A 676 -15.11 10.06 -0.50
CA PHE A 676 -14.57 11.32 -1.07
C PHE A 676 -14.33 11.26 -2.58
N ALA A 677 -14.54 10.10 -3.18
CA ALA A 677 -14.37 9.83 -4.59
C ALA A 677 -15.72 9.42 -5.17
N MET A 678 -16.28 10.23 -6.06
CA MET A 678 -17.62 10.01 -6.65
C MET A 678 -17.56 9.93 -8.17
N GLY A 679 -18.20 8.89 -8.71
CA GLY A 679 -18.49 8.78 -10.15
C GLY A 679 -19.67 9.68 -10.52
N ILE A 680 -19.69 10.15 -11.76
CA ILE A 680 -20.70 11.04 -12.31
C ILE A 680 -21.20 10.44 -13.62
N ASP A 681 -22.45 10.03 -13.63
CA ASP A 681 -23.19 9.74 -14.85
C ASP A 681 -24.07 10.95 -15.22
N ARG A 682 -24.72 10.89 -16.38
CA ARG A 682 -25.74 11.87 -16.77
C ARG A 682 -26.99 11.18 -17.25
N ASP A 683 -28.14 11.75 -16.92
CA ASP A 683 -29.42 11.32 -17.49
C ASP A 683 -29.57 11.75 -18.95
N GLY A 684 -30.70 11.39 -19.58
CA GLY A 684 -31.01 11.75 -20.96
C GLY A 684 -31.14 13.26 -21.22
N GLU A 685 -31.21 14.08 -20.17
CA GLU A 685 -31.23 15.55 -20.27
C GLU A 685 -29.86 16.17 -19.93
N GLY A 686 -28.84 15.37 -19.65
CA GLY A 686 -27.50 15.82 -19.30
C GLY A 686 -27.33 16.22 -17.84
N ARG A 687 -28.30 15.97 -16.96
CA ARG A 687 -28.21 16.28 -15.53
C ARG A 687 -27.33 15.25 -14.82
N PRO A 688 -26.45 15.65 -13.89
CA PRO A 688 -25.52 14.73 -13.25
C PRO A 688 -26.18 13.81 -12.21
N ILE A 689 -25.91 12.51 -12.32
CA ILE A 689 -26.27 11.44 -11.38
C ILE A 689 -24.99 10.97 -10.69
N LEU A 690 -24.95 10.99 -9.36
CA LEU A 690 -23.72 10.66 -8.60
C LEU A 690 -23.72 9.22 -8.12
N ARG A 691 -22.59 8.53 -8.31
CA ARG A 691 -22.30 7.18 -7.82
C ARG A 691 -21.21 7.18 -6.75
N ASP A 692 -21.35 6.29 -5.76
CA ASP A 692 -20.41 6.18 -4.63
C ASP A 692 -19.14 5.38 -4.94
N LYS A 693 -19.07 4.79 -6.13
CA LYS A 693 -17.95 3.98 -6.57
C LYS A 693 -17.63 4.29 -8.02
N PHE A 694 -16.34 4.40 -8.31
CA PHE A 694 -15.83 4.33 -9.66
C PHE A 694 -16.03 2.93 -10.24
N GLU A 695 -16.37 2.85 -11.51
CA GLU A 695 -16.26 1.66 -12.34
C GLU A 695 -14.78 1.28 -12.52
N ASP A 696 -14.50 0.04 -12.91
CA ASP A 696 -13.12 -0.44 -13.00
C ASP A 696 -12.34 0.25 -14.15
N ASP A 697 -13.01 0.56 -15.25
CA ASP A 697 -12.46 1.37 -16.34
C ASP A 697 -12.23 2.82 -15.91
N GLU A 698 -13.13 3.43 -15.13
CA GLU A 698 -12.93 4.76 -14.55
C GLU A 698 -11.71 4.79 -13.61
N ARG A 699 -11.51 3.73 -12.81
CA ARG A 699 -10.31 3.58 -11.97
C ARG A 699 -9.07 3.41 -12.85
N GLU A 700 -9.18 2.66 -13.93
CA GLU A 700 -8.07 2.44 -14.84
C GLU A 700 -7.67 3.71 -15.59
N GLU A 701 -8.63 4.41 -16.21
CA GLU A 701 -8.50 5.67 -16.96
C GLU A 701 -7.97 6.80 -16.07
N ALA A 702 -8.56 6.99 -14.90
CA ALA A 702 -8.09 7.97 -13.93
C ALA A 702 -6.78 7.55 -13.26
N GLY A 703 -6.19 6.41 -13.64
CA GLY A 703 -4.93 5.94 -13.08
C GLY A 703 -5.00 5.58 -11.58
N TYR A 704 -6.21 5.38 -11.03
CA TYR A 704 -6.42 4.90 -9.67
C TYR A 704 -6.04 3.42 -9.56
N ALA A 705 -4.89 3.15 -8.96
CA ALA A 705 -4.62 1.87 -8.32
C ALA A 705 -4.50 2.15 -6.82
N VAL A 706 -5.43 1.68 -5.98
CA VAL A 706 -5.32 1.73 -4.51
C VAL A 706 -5.07 3.14 -3.94
N GLY A 707 -5.62 4.20 -4.54
CA GLY A 707 -4.81 5.43 -4.60
C GLY A 707 -5.54 6.74 -4.68
N SER A 708 -5.00 7.83 -5.20
CA SER A 708 -3.79 8.10 -5.92
C SER A 708 -3.89 7.68 -7.37
N LEU A 709 -3.90 8.72 -8.21
CA LEU A 709 -3.32 8.67 -9.54
C LEU A 709 -1.84 8.27 -9.36
N ILE A 710 -1.58 6.97 -9.19
CA ILE A 710 -0.25 6.47 -8.90
C ILE A 710 0.59 6.57 -10.16
N HIS A 711 1.73 7.24 -10.01
CA HIS A 711 2.76 7.52 -11.02
C HIS A 711 3.29 6.30 -11.79
N SER A 712 3.13 5.07 -11.27
CA SER A 712 3.60 3.84 -11.92
C SER A 712 2.95 3.58 -13.28
N LYS A 713 1.75 4.13 -13.54
CA LYS A 713 1.07 4.06 -14.84
C LYS A 713 1.55 5.08 -15.87
N TRP A 714 2.37 6.06 -15.48
CA TRP A 714 2.92 7.05 -16.43
C TRP A 714 4.14 6.52 -17.21
N MET A 715 4.52 5.26 -17.02
CA MET A 715 5.53 4.62 -17.85
C MET A 715 4.95 4.27 -19.22
N PHE A 716 5.70 4.51 -20.29
CA PHE A 716 5.36 4.00 -21.61
C PHE A 716 5.63 2.50 -21.64
N ASP A 717 4.60 1.73 -21.98
CA ASP A 717 4.80 0.34 -22.36
C ASP A 717 5.42 0.23 -23.77
N GLU A 718 5.71 -0.99 -24.19
CA GLU A 718 6.34 -1.23 -25.50
C GLU A 718 5.44 -0.83 -26.68
N CYS A 719 4.12 -0.97 -26.56
CA CYS A 719 3.17 -0.59 -27.61
C CYS A 719 3.11 0.93 -27.76
N GLN A 720 2.88 1.64 -26.65
CA GLN A 720 2.83 3.10 -26.62
C GLN A 720 4.16 3.72 -27.07
N THR A 721 5.29 3.07 -26.74
CA THR A 721 6.61 3.50 -27.20
C THR A 721 6.73 3.43 -28.73
N ARG A 722 6.26 2.34 -29.35
CA ARG A 722 6.28 2.18 -30.81
C ARG A 722 5.39 3.21 -31.49
N ASP A 723 4.17 3.40 -30.98
CA ASP A 723 3.21 4.37 -31.49
C ASP A 723 3.74 5.81 -31.43
N VAL A 724 4.52 6.13 -30.40
CA VAL A 724 5.09 7.47 -30.21
C VAL A 724 6.36 7.71 -31.04
N LEU A 725 7.17 6.66 -31.25
CA LEU A 725 8.45 6.76 -31.95
C LEU A 725 8.33 6.48 -33.46
N ASP A 726 7.13 6.22 -33.98
CA ASP A 726 6.87 5.81 -35.36
C ASP A 726 7.77 4.63 -35.81
N LEU A 727 8.00 3.67 -34.89
CA LEU A 727 8.77 2.44 -35.10
C LEU A 727 7.85 1.24 -35.32
#